data_AF-A0A4R9BXH9-F1
#
_entry.id   AF-A0A4R9BXH9-F1
#
_cell.length_a   1.000
_cell.length_b   1.000
_cell.length_c   1.000
_cell.angle_alpha   90.00
_cell.angle_beta   90.00
_cell.angle_gamma   90.00
#
_symmetry.space_group_name_H-M   'P 1'
#
loop_
_entity.id
_entity.type
_entity.pdbx_description
1 polymer ?
#
loop_
_entity_poly.entity_id
_entity_poly.type
_entity_poly.pdbx_seq_one_letter_code
_entity_poly.pdbx_strand_id
1 'polypeptide(L)'
;MATGAGAAGRSAGGADSAHREVVLVGGRRLTLTHLDKVMYPETGTTKADILGYYAAVADALIRHARDRPATRKRWVHGVGTPQEPGQVFFQKNLGDGTPAWVARRELAHTARVTVYPLVNDVATLAWLAQIGTLEIHVPQWRFDTAGAPARPDRLVLDLDPGEGVGLAECAEVARWARALLLDMGLDTLPVTSGSKGIHLYSALDGSHTSEQVGQVAHELAKALEADHPGEVLSTMTRSLRAGKVFVDWSQNNASKTTIAPYSLRGLMRPLVAAPRSWRELESPGLEQLDYRQVLRRLERSPDLLGPVADAIDAGGGGTVERTDRLQQYRSKRDARRTPEPVPATTPAPDSGSGQAAFVIQEHHARALHFDLRLEHDGVLASWALPKGMPVDPTHNHLAVRTEDHPLEYLEFEGDIPAGEYGAGSMSIWDSGSYSLQKWRDDEVIVILHGRPDGPLAGIDREFALIRTGEATSRNWLIHLMKPKRPGPAGARAPTQLSTSDRTYSPMLARPGSLRDLSAEIDWTYEMKWDGIRALAYVEPGASGQVRLLTRNGNDVTASFPELVDDLRVAADTGGGPGGAVLDGEVVALDSKNRPDFSRLQTRLGVTDARAVQEARRLAPVHYFVFDLLERDGTPLADQPYSARRIALEELVTATGAVATSTVPASTVPTSTVQVPPSFSGDAQTVLATSLQLGLEGLIAKATGSTYSSGRRSDHWVKIKHVKAQEVVIGGWRPGNGHRGSTFGSLLVGIPEPGRPGEDPAGRLRYAGRIGTGFRDRDLTILRRRLDELPATANPFDDVPPEDAADAVWVQPALVGEAEFAEWTPSGRLRHPSWRGLRPDKTPLDVVREGTAPP
;
A
#
# COMPACT_ATOMS: atom_id res chain seq x y z
N MET A 1 55.60 -36.65 11.91
CA MET A 1 56.94 -36.59 12.52
C MET A 1 57.09 -35.18 13.08
N ALA A 2 57.22 -34.90 14.37
CA ALA A 2 57.80 -35.65 15.48
C ALA A 2 56.95 -35.55 16.76
N THR A 3 57.09 -36.59 17.57
CA THR A 3 56.52 -36.82 18.90
C THR A 3 57.33 -36.12 20.00
N GLY A 4 56.69 -35.68 21.07
CA GLY A 4 57.36 -35.24 22.30
C GLY A 4 56.41 -35.19 23.48
N ALA A 5 56.26 -36.32 24.18
CA ALA A 5 55.62 -36.41 25.48
C ALA A 5 56.61 -35.96 26.57
N GLY A 6 56.16 -35.12 27.50
CA GLY A 6 56.89 -34.75 28.71
C GLY A 6 55.91 -34.41 29.82
N ALA A 7 55.70 -35.35 30.74
CA ALA A 7 54.93 -35.14 31.96
C ALA A 7 55.89 -34.87 33.13
N ALA A 8 55.68 -33.78 33.87
CA ALA A 8 56.04 -33.67 35.29
C ALA A 8 55.47 -32.39 35.93
N GLY A 9 54.83 -32.54 37.09
CA GLY A 9 54.80 -31.51 38.15
C GLY A 9 53.52 -30.66 38.27
N ARG A 10 52.47 -31.20 38.90
CA ARG A 10 51.45 -30.36 39.55
C ARG A 10 52.01 -29.81 40.85
N SER A 11 52.20 -28.50 40.94
CA SER A 11 52.22 -27.77 42.23
C SER A 11 50.96 -26.93 42.34
N ALA A 12 50.14 -27.25 43.33
CA ALA A 12 48.95 -26.48 43.68
C ALA A 12 49.37 -25.17 44.38
N GLY A 13 48.88 -24.04 43.87
CA GLY A 13 48.98 -22.74 44.54
C GLY A 13 48.63 -21.56 43.64
N GLY A 14 47.43 -20.99 43.82
CA GLY A 14 47.09 -19.62 43.40
C GLY A 14 46.38 -19.48 42.04
N ALA A 15 45.07 -19.25 42.10
CA ALA A 15 44.24 -18.85 40.97
C ALA A 15 44.56 -17.42 40.49
N ASP A 16 44.24 -17.17 39.21
CA ASP A 16 44.15 -15.87 38.52
C ASP A 16 45.37 -15.39 37.70
N SER A 17 45.75 -16.17 36.68
CA SER A 17 46.39 -15.60 35.48
C SER A 17 45.53 -15.90 34.26
N ALA A 18 44.66 -14.95 33.89
CA ALA A 18 43.90 -15.06 32.66
C ALA A 18 44.87 -15.03 31.47
N HIS A 19 45.05 -16.16 30.78
CA HIS A 19 45.77 -16.23 29.50
C HIS A 19 45.14 -15.23 28.52
N ARG A 20 45.86 -14.13 28.24
CA ARG A 20 45.54 -13.14 27.23
C ARG A 20 46.39 -13.45 26.01
N GLU A 21 45.75 -13.65 24.87
CA GLU A 21 46.43 -13.90 23.62
C GLU A 21 46.14 -12.75 22.65
N VAL A 22 47.18 -12.27 21.98
CA VAL A 22 47.03 -11.24 20.95
C VAL A 22 47.17 -11.91 19.59
N VAL A 23 46.11 -11.85 18.79
CA VAL A 23 46.05 -12.48 17.46
C VAL A 23 45.82 -11.44 16.37
N LEU A 24 46.20 -11.78 15.15
CA LEU A 24 45.85 -11.02 13.94
C LEU A 24 44.72 -11.74 13.22
N VAL A 25 43.58 -11.09 13.07
CA VAL A 25 42.40 -11.62 12.35
C VAL A 25 42.02 -10.61 11.29
N GLY A 26 41.99 -11.01 10.01
CA GLY A 26 41.68 -10.10 8.90
C GLY A 26 42.56 -8.84 8.86
N GLY A 27 43.84 -8.96 9.26
CA GLY A 27 44.78 -7.83 9.36
C GLY A 27 44.55 -6.90 10.57
N ARG A 28 43.58 -7.18 11.44
CA ARG A 28 43.32 -6.42 12.68
C ARG A 28 43.86 -7.16 13.90
N ARG A 29 44.43 -6.40 14.83
CA ARG A 29 44.92 -6.93 16.11
C ARG A 29 43.77 -7.06 17.11
N LEU A 30 43.54 -8.26 17.63
CA LEU A 30 42.54 -8.56 18.67
C LEU A 30 43.19 -9.20 19.89
N THR A 31 42.72 -8.83 21.08
CA THR A 31 43.10 -9.49 22.33
C THR A 31 42.00 -10.48 22.73
N LEU A 32 42.30 -11.76 22.66
CA LEU A 32 41.44 -12.84 23.11
C LEU A 32 41.70 -13.14 24.59
N THR A 33 40.64 -13.42 25.34
CA THR A 33 40.73 -13.69 26.78
C THR A 33 39.73 -14.75 27.19
N HIS A 34 40.12 -15.54 28.21
CA HIS A 34 39.28 -16.60 28.79
C HIS A 34 38.80 -17.61 27.72
N LEU A 35 39.73 -18.11 26.90
CA LEU A 35 39.43 -19.02 25.80
C LEU A 35 38.77 -20.32 26.27
N ASP A 36 39.23 -20.88 27.41
CA ASP A 36 38.69 -22.09 28.01
C ASP A 36 37.36 -21.89 28.75
N LYS A 37 36.85 -20.65 28.78
CA LYS A 37 35.59 -20.36 29.46
C LYS A 37 34.45 -21.11 28.80
N VAL A 38 33.78 -21.96 29.55
CA VAL A 38 32.59 -22.68 29.09
C VAL A 38 31.45 -21.70 28.91
N MET A 39 30.94 -21.62 27.68
CA MET A 39 29.85 -20.73 27.30
C MET A 39 28.52 -21.49 27.17
N TYR A 40 28.56 -22.79 26.85
CA TYR A 40 27.41 -23.70 26.88
C TYR A 40 27.72 -24.93 27.77
N PRO A 41 27.30 -24.90 29.05
CA PRO A 41 27.62 -25.97 30.00
C PRO A 41 27.20 -27.37 29.57
N GLU A 42 26.01 -27.53 28.97
CA GLU A 42 25.47 -28.84 28.58
C GLU A 42 26.36 -29.58 27.56
N THR A 43 27.09 -28.83 26.73
CA THR A 43 27.92 -29.39 25.65
C THR A 43 29.41 -29.18 25.88
N GLY A 44 29.79 -28.53 26.99
CA GLY A 44 31.17 -28.10 27.26
C GLY A 44 31.71 -27.09 26.24
N THR A 45 30.86 -26.47 25.41
CA THR A 45 31.33 -25.57 24.35
C THR A 45 31.94 -24.31 24.96
N THR A 46 33.19 -24.06 24.60
CA THR A 46 34.02 -22.98 25.15
C THR A 46 33.94 -21.71 24.31
N LYS A 47 34.53 -20.63 24.82
CA LYS A 47 34.69 -19.38 24.07
C LYS A 47 35.62 -19.56 22.88
N ALA A 48 36.66 -20.39 22.99
CA ALA A 48 37.52 -20.76 21.87
C ALA A 48 36.73 -21.43 20.74
N ASP A 49 35.82 -22.35 21.08
CA ASP A 49 34.97 -23.02 20.08
C ASP A 49 34.06 -22.02 19.35
N ILE A 50 33.48 -21.05 20.07
CA ILE A 50 32.63 -20.01 19.48
C ILE A 50 33.45 -19.10 18.54
N LEU A 51 34.65 -18.71 18.96
CA LEU A 51 35.58 -17.94 18.11
C LEU A 51 35.96 -18.72 16.85
N GLY A 52 36.30 -20.01 16.99
CA GLY A 52 36.62 -20.89 15.88
C GLY A 52 35.45 -21.07 14.92
N TYR A 53 34.24 -21.28 15.46
CA TYR A 53 33.01 -21.37 14.66
C TYR A 53 32.78 -20.09 13.85
N TYR A 54 32.78 -18.94 14.50
CA TYR A 54 32.51 -17.67 13.84
C TYR A 54 33.58 -17.30 12.81
N ALA A 55 34.84 -17.66 13.04
CA ALA A 55 35.90 -17.51 12.04
C ALA A 55 35.66 -18.42 10.82
N ALA A 56 35.23 -19.66 11.03
CA ALA A 56 35.00 -20.62 9.96
C ALA A 56 33.76 -20.34 9.11
N VAL A 57 32.71 -19.73 9.69
CA VAL A 57 31.49 -19.34 8.95
C VAL A 57 31.52 -17.88 8.47
N ALA A 58 32.64 -17.17 8.64
CA ALA A 58 32.71 -15.73 8.45
C ALA A 58 32.24 -15.30 7.06
N ASP A 59 32.73 -15.94 6.00
CA ASP A 59 32.40 -15.57 4.62
C ASP A 59 30.89 -15.69 4.35
N ALA A 60 30.27 -16.79 4.79
CA ALA A 60 28.82 -17.00 4.63
C ALA A 60 28.01 -16.05 5.52
N LEU A 61 28.35 -15.91 6.80
CA LEU A 61 27.61 -15.05 7.73
C LEU A 61 27.67 -13.58 7.33
N ILE A 62 28.88 -13.07 7.04
CA ILE A 62 29.10 -11.67 6.66
C ILE A 62 28.28 -11.34 5.42
N ARG A 63 28.19 -12.25 4.46
CA ARG A 63 27.39 -12.05 3.25
C ARG A 63 25.93 -11.68 3.54
N HIS A 64 25.34 -12.27 4.59
CA HIS A 64 23.94 -12.03 4.99
C HIS A 64 23.75 -10.91 6.02
N ALA A 65 24.84 -10.44 6.64
CA ALA A 65 24.83 -9.42 7.70
C ALA A 65 25.48 -8.09 7.30
N ARG A 66 26.23 -8.05 6.20
CA ARG A 66 27.01 -6.89 5.75
C ARG A 66 26.13 -5.65 5.60
N ASP A 67 26.68 -4.52 6.04
CA ASP A 67 26.07 -3.20 5.95
C ASP A 67 24.72 -3.06 6.65
N ARG A 68 24.31 -4.04 7.47
CA ARG A 68 23.12 -3.99 8.32
C ARG A 68 23.49 -3.60 9.76
N PRO A 69 22.68 -2.79 10.46
CA PRO A 69 22.93 -2.48 11.87
C PRO A 69 22.79 -3.76 12.73
N ALA A 70 23.90 -4.21 13.30
CA ALA A 70 23.89 -5.43 14.10
C ALA A 70 23.49 -5.16 15.56
N THR A 71 22.35 -5.71 15.96
CA THR A 71 21.93 -5.83 17.36
C THR A 71 22.56 -7.09 17.96
N ARG A 72 23.22 -6.96 19.11
CA ARG A 72 23.93 -8.07 19.76
C ARG A 72 23.15 -8.55 20.97
N LYS A 73 23.02 -9.87 21.12
CA LYS A 73 22.59 -10.49 22.38
C LYS A 73 23.76 -11.21 23.02
N ARG A 74 24.11 -10.80 24.24
CA ARG A 74 25.38 -11.14 24.88
C ARG A 74 25.17 -11.95 26.14
N TRP A 75 25.95 -13.01 26.27
CA TRP A 75 26.09 -13.84 27.47
C TRP A 75 27.54 -13.82 27.91
N VAL A 76 27.93 -12.81 28.69
CA VAL A 76 29.33 -12.62 29.08
C VAL A 76 29.87 -13.83 29.85
N HIS A 77 29.00 -14.53 30.59
CA HIS A 77 29.34 -15.70 31.42
C HIS A 77 28.78 -17.02 30.88
N GLY A 78 28.37 -17.07 29.62
CA GLY A 78 27.72 -18.25 29.03
C GLY A 78 26.22 -18.31 29.36
N VAL A 79 25.52 -19.27 28.74
CA VAL A 79 24.05 -19.43 28.82
C VAL A 79 23.56 -20.00 30.14
N GLY A 80 24.46 -20.51 30.99
CA GLY A 80 24.14 -21.15 32.26
C GLY A 80 23.49 -22.53 32.09
N THR A 81 22.72 -22.94 33.10
CA THR A 81 21.98 -24.21 33.14
C THR A 81 20.48 -23.94 33.28
N PRO A 82 19.59 -24.95 33.15
CA PRO A 82 18.16 -24.76 33.41
C PRO A 82 17.87 -24.27 34.84
N GLN A 83 18.68 -24.66 35.82
CA GLN A 83 18.54 -24.27 37.23
C GLN A 83 19.14 -22.88 37.51
N GLU A 84 20.22 -22.53 36.80
CA GLU A 84 20.90 -21.23 36.94
C GLU A 84 21.15 -20.63 35.56
N PRO A 85 20.14 -19.96 34.96
CA PRO A 85 20.27 -19.36 33.64
C PRO A 85 21.29 -18.21 33.64
N GLY A 86 22.14 -18.17 32.62
CA GLY A 86 23.16 -17.15 32.47
C GLY A 86 22.58 -15.78 32.17
N GLN A 87 23.22 -14.73 32.70
CA GLN A 87 22.80 -13.35 32.47
C GLN A 87 22.92 -12.97 30.98
N VAL A 88 21.87 -12.34 30.48
CA VAL A 88 21.74 -11.91 29.09
C VAL A 88 21.30 -10.46 28.99
N PHE A 89 21.83 -9.74 28.01
CA PHE A 89 21.33 -8.42 27.65
C PHE A 89 21.43 -8.17 26.14
N PHE A 90 20.50 -7.36 25.65
CA PHE A 90 20.54 -6.82 24.30
C PHE A 90 21.37 -5.55 24.28
N GLN A 91 22.24 -5.43 23.28
CA GLN A 91 23.06 -4.26 23.08
C GLN A 91 22.91 -3.77 21.64
N LYS A 92 22.30 -2.58 21.51
CA LYS A 92 22.15 -1.85 20.25
C LYS A 92 23.25 -0.81 20.08
N ASN A 93 23.44 0.06 21.07
CA ASN A 93 24.48 1.08 21.03
C ASN A 93 25.88 0.47 21.24
N LEU A 94 26.88 0.95 20.51
CA LEU A 94 28.29 0.68 20.81
C LEU A 94 28.70 1.35 22.12
N GLY A 95 29.67 0.75 22.83
CA GLY A 95 30.25 1.31 24.05
C GLY A 95 31.68 1.76 23.84
N ASP A 96 32.23 2.48 24.82
CA ASP A 96 33.54 3.16 24.73
C ASP A 96 34.73 2.21 24.48
N GLY A 97 34.60 0.94 24.85
CA GLY A 97 35.62 -0.11 24.62
C GLY A 97 35.60 -0.72 23.21
N THR A 98 34.87 -0.15 22.25
CA THR A 98 34.78 -0.68 20.88
C THR A 98 36.05 -0.33 20.09
N PRO A 99 36.72 -1.31 19.44
CA PRO A 99 37.90 -1.03 18.63
C PRO A 99 37.60 0.01 17.52
N ALA A 100 38.52 0.95 17.31
CA ALA A 100 38.34 2.04 16.36
C ALA A 100 38.06 1.57 14.92
N TRP A 101 38.62 0.41 14.54
CA TRP A 101 38.46 -0.17 13.21
C TRP A 101 37.11 -0.86 12.97
N VAL A 102 36.28 -1.06 14.00
CA VAL A 102 34.93 -1.61 13.82
C VAL A 102 34.08 -0.56 13.09
N ALA A 103 33.66 -0.91 11.87
CA ALA A 103 32.77 -0.07 11.07
C ALA A 103 31.46 0.18 11.83
N ARG A 104 31.00 1.43 11.81
CA ARG A 104 29.83 1.87 12.58
C ARG A 104 28.97 2.86 11.81
N ARG A 105 27.69 2.87 12.12
CA ARG A 105 26.70 3.81 11.57
C ARG A 105 25.77 4.31 12.66
N GLU A 106 25.37 5.56 12.51
CA GLU A 106 24.42 6.23 13.39
C GLU A 106 23.01 6.09 12.83
N LEU A 107 22.07 5.81 13.71
CA LEU A 107 20.66 5.75 13.37
C LEU A 107 19.86 6.59 14.37
N ALA A 108 19.21 7.63 13.85
CA ALA A 108 18.30 8.44 14.62
C ALA A 108 17.00 7.66 14.90
N HIS A 109 16.73 7.39 16.17
CA HIS A 109 15.43 6.91 16.63
C HIS A 109 14.68 8.05 17.32
N THR A 110 13.36 7.94 17.46
CA THR A 110 12.45 8.97 18.00
C THR A 110 12.91 9.61 19.32
N ALA A 111 13.67 8.89 20.14
CA ALA A 111 14.15 9.37 21.45
C ALA A 111 15.67 9.56 21.54
N ARG A 112 16.48 8.98 20.64
CA ARG A 112 17.95 9.03 20.70
C ARG A 112 18.61 8.56 19.41
N VAL A 113 19.82 9.04 19.15
CA VAL A 113 20.73 8.45 18.16
C VAL A 113 21.39 7.20 18.76
N THR A 114 21.42 6.11 18.00
CA THR A 114 22.10 4.87 18.38
C THR A 114 23.17 4.53 17.36
N VAL A 115 24.38 4.21 17.83
CA VAL A 115 25.53 3.81 17.02
C VAL A 115 25.60 2.30 16.95
N TYR A 116 25.43 1.72 15.76
CA TYR A 116 25.48 0.28 15.54
C TYR A 116 26.81 -0.15 14.90
N PRO A 117 27.37 -1.33 15.23
CA PRO A 117 28.43 -1.96 14.45
C PRO A 117 27.86 -2.56 13.16
N LEU A 118 28.71 -2.61 12.13
CA LEU A 118 28.48 -3.35 10.89
C LEU A 118 29.37 -4.59 10.85
N VAL A 119 28.79 -5.76 10.59
CA VAL A 119 29.51 -7.04 10.52
C VAL A 119 30.03 -7.23 9.09
N ASN A 120 31.07 -6.47 8.73
CA ASN A 120 31.59 -6.40 7.35
C ASN A 120 32.90 -7.18 7.14
N ASP A 121 33.53 -7.64 8.22
CA ASP A 121 34.79 -8.37 8.16
C ASP A 121 34.90 -9.41 9.29
N VAL A 122 35.78 -10.40 9.06
CA VAL A 122 36.03 -11.50 10.01
C VAL A 122 36.59 -11.00 11.35
N ALA A 123 37.32 -9.88 11.34
CA ALA A 123 37.84 -9.26 12.56
C ALA A 123 36.71 -8.77 13.47
N THR A 124 35.70 -8.11 12.90
CA THR A 124 34.54 -7.61 13.62
C THR A 124 33.74 -8.77 14.20
N LEU A 125 33.56 -9.84 13.42
CA LEU A 125 32.86 -11.04 13.88
C LEU A 125 33.62 -11.75 15.03
N ALA A 126 34.94 -11.88 14.92
CA ALA A 126 35.78 -12.41 16.00
C ALA A 126 35.74 -11.52 17.26
N TRP A 127 35.70 -10.19 17.10
CA TRP A 127 35.53 -9.26 18.21
C TRP A 127 34.16 -9.45 18.89
N LEU A 128 33.07 -9.60 18.12
CA LEU A 128 31.74 -9.87 18.64
C LEU A 128 31.72 -11.16 19.49
N ALA A 129 32.33 -12.22 19.00
CA ALA A 129 32.50 -13.47 19.75
C ALA A 129 33.33 -13.28 21.03
N GLN A 130 34.44 -12.54 20.96
CA GLN A 130 35.31 -12.23 22.09
C GLN A 130 34.58 -11.44 23.20
N ILE A 131 33.63 -10.56 22.86
CA ILE A 131 32.82 -9.84 23.86
C ILE A 131 31.59 -10.63 24.34
N GLY A 132 31.48 -11.91 23.96
CA GLY A 132 30.40 -12.81 24.39
C GLY A 132 29.08 -12.60 23.65
N THR A 133 29.12 -12.09 22.41
CA THR A 133 27.94 -12.06 21.54
C THR A 133 27.67 -13.46 21.01
N LEU A 134 26.57 -14.06 21.46
CA LEU A 134 26.14 -15.36 20.94
C LEU A 134 25.18 -15.15 19.76
N GLU A 135 24.23 -14.22 19.87
CA GLU A 135 23.25 -13.95 18.80
C GLU A 135 23.51 -12.60 18.14
N ILE A 136 23.50 -12.58 16.81
CA ILE A 136 23.60 -11.41 15.95
C ILE A 136 22.24 -11.24 15.26
N HIS A 137 21.61 -10.10 15.43
CA HIS A 137 20.30 -9.78 14.85
C HIS A 137 20.41 -8.59 13.92
N VAL A 138 19.84 -8.70 12.72
CA VAL A 138 19.92 -7.70 11.65
C VAL A 138 18.53 -7.44 11.03
N PRO A 139 18.24 -6.22 10.54
CA PRO A 139 17.01 -5.95 9.80
C PRO A 139 17.05 -6.51 8.37
N GLN A 140 15.98 -6.28 7.61
CA GLN A 140 15.86 -6.68 6.20
C GLN A 140 16.32 -5.60 5.21
N TRP A 141 16.92 -4.52 5.69
CA TRP A 141 17.51 -3.44 4.89
C TRP A 141 19.02 -3.28 5.21
N ARG A 142 19.76 -2.57 4.35
CA ARG A 142 21.18 -2.18 4.54
C ARG A 142 21.31 -0.66 4.64
N PHE A 143 22.39 -0.16 5.24
CA PHE A 143 22.76 1.23 5.06
C PHE A 143 23.23 1.46 3.62
N ASP A 144 22.82 2.59 3.03
CA ASP A 144 23.36 3.05 1.76
C ASP A 144 24.75 3.70 1.92
N THR A 145 25.33 4.13 0.81
CA THR A 145 26.65 4.79 0.77
C THR A 145 26.66 6.13 1.51
N ALA A 146 25.52 6.81 1.61
CA ALA A 146 25.35 8.04 2.39
C ALA A 146 25.18 7.75 3.90
N GLY A 147 25.03 6.49 4.29
CA GLY A 147 24.83 6.06 5.67
C GLY A 147 23.38 6.16 6.16
N ALA A 148 22.42 6.32 5.25
CA ALA A 148 20.99 6.27 5.57
C ALA A 148 20.43 4.85 5.40
N PRO A 149 19.34 4.48 6.09
CA PRO A 149 18.64 3.21 5.85
C PRO A 149 18.11 3.15 4.42
N ALA A 150 18.57 2.18 3.63
CA ALA A 150 18.03 1.90 2.32
C ALA A 150 16.68 1.18 2.42
N ARG A 151 16.02 1.01 1.26
CA ARG A 151 14.87 0.11 1.12
C ARG A 151 15.28 -1.34 1.44
N PRO A 152 14.37 -2.18 1.95
CA PRO A 152 14.64 -3.59 2.19
C PRO A 152 15.07 -4.29 0.92
N ASP A 153 16.15 -5.06 1.03
CA ASP A 153 16.73 -5.86 -0.05
C ASP A 153 16.31 -7.34 0.07
N ARG A 154 15.57 -7.70 1.11
CA ARG A 154 15.00 -9.04 1.28
C ARG A 154 13.68 -9.02 2.02
N LEU A 155 12.87 -10.03 1.76
CA LEU A 155 11.69 -10.39 2.53
C LEU A 155 12.06 -11.49 3.53
N VAL A 156 11.42 -11.49 4.70
CA VAL A 156 11.48 -12.61 5.66
C VAL A 156 10.08 -13.02 6.13
N LEU A 157 9.83 -14.31 6.25
CA LEU A 157 8.69 -14.84 7.03
C LEU A 157 9.24 -15.70 8.16
N ASP A 158 8.82 -15.42 9.38
CA ASP A 158 9.23 -16.18 10.56
C ASP A 158 8.08 -17.11 11.00
N LEU A 159 8.30 -18.42 10.81
CA LEU A 159 7.32 -19.47 11.06
C LEU A 159 7.58 -20.05 12.45
N ASP A 160 6.79 -19.61 13.42
CA ASP A 160 6.94 -19.92 14.84
C ASP A 160 5.89 -20.97 15.27
N PRO A 161 6.30 -22.15 15.78
CA PRO A 161 5.33 -23.14 16.22
C PRO A 161 4.71 -22.74 17.56
N GLY A 162 3.39 -22.84 17.65
CA GLY A 162 2.65 -22.73 18.88
C GLY A 162 2.76 -23.96 19.77
N GLU A 163 2.06 -23.95 20.91
CA GLU A 163 2.03 -25.10 21.80
C GLU A 163 1.41 -26.32 21.11
N GLY A 164 2.04 -27.50 21.25
CA GLY A 164 1.59 -28.73 20.60
C GLY A 164 2.02 -28.90 19.14
N VAL A 165 2.74 -27.92 18.58
CA VAL A 165 3.26 -27.92 17.20
C VAL A 165 4.79 -27.84 17.23
N GLY A 166 5.45 -28.43 16.25
CA GLY A 166 6.90 -28.52 16.15
C GLY A 166 7.46 -28.07 14.81
N LEU A 167 8.72 -28.46 14.59
CA LEU A 167 9.49 -28.05 13.42
C LEU A 167 8.96 -28.67 12.11
N ALA A 168 8.33 -29.85 12.19
CA ALA A 168 7.78 -30.54 11.03
C ALA A 168 6.58 -29.79 10.44
N GLU A 169 5.69 -29.30 11.29
CA GLU A 169 4.53 -28.50 10.88
C GLU A 169 4.98 -27.12 10.38
N CYS A 170 6.02 -26.51 10.97
CA CYS A 170 6.64 -25.32 10.40
C CYS A 170 7.18 -25.57 8.99
N ALA A 171 7.76 -26.75 8.73
CA ALA A 171 8.27 -27.11 7.40
C ALA A 171 7.13 -27.35 6.40
N GLU A 172 5.99 -27.85 6.85
CA GLU A 172 4.78 -27.93 6.05
C GLU A 172 4.24 -26.56 5.65
N VAL A 173 4.05 -25.67 6.63
CA VAL A 173 3.62 -24.28 6.36
C VAL A 173 4.63 -23.56 5.49
N ALA A 174 5.93 -23.83 5.66
CA ALA A 174 6.98 -23.30 4.80
C ALA A 174 6.80 -23.69 3.32
N ARG A 175 6.38 -24.94 3.04
CA ARG A 175 6.13 -25.42 1.67
C ARG A 175 4.92 -24.71 1.05
N TRP A 176 3.86 -24.48 1.81
CA TRP A 176 2.70 -23.71 1.34
C TRP A 176 3.08 -22.24 1.07
N ALA A 177 3.81 -21.61 1.99
CA ALA A 177 4.30 -20.25 1.81
C ALA A 177 5.21 -20.12 0.57
N ARG A 178 6.08 -21.12 0.32
CA ARG A 178 6.95 -21.14 -0.86
C ARG A 178 6.15 -21.15 -2.16
N ALA A 179 5.08 -21.93 -2.25
CA ALA A 179 4.27 -22.00 -3.47
C ALA A 179 3.72 -20.62 -3.84
N LEU A 180 3.13 -19.93 -2.86
CA LEU A 180 2.60 -18.57 -3.04
C LEU A 180 3.71 -17.56 -3.39
N LEU A 181 4.86 -17.64 -2.73
CA LEU A 181 5.98 -16.74 -3.01
C LEU A 181 6.59 -16.97 -4.40
N LEU A 182 6.67 -18.22 -4.86
CA LEU A 182 7.12 -18.55 -6.21
C LEU A 182 6.20 -17.97 -7.28
N ASP A 183 4.88 -18.04 -7.09
CA ASP A 183 3.91 -17.43 -8.00
C ASP A 183 4.04 -15.90 -8.07
N MET A 184 4.57 -15.28 -6.99
CA MET A 184 4.90 -13.87 -6.94
C MET A 184 6.29 -13.53 -7.52
N GLY A 185 7.00 -14.51 -8.09
CA GLY A 185 8.35 -14.36 -8.61
C GLY A 185 9.44 -14.30 -7.53
N LEU A 186 9.12 -14.67 -6.29
CA LEU A 186 10.04 -14.66 -5.14
C LEU A 186 10.53 -16.09 -4.85
N ASP A 187 11.67 -16.46 -5.45
CA ASP A 187 12.34 -17.70 -5.04
C ASP A 187 12.86 -17.56 -3.61
N THR A 188 12.49 -18.54 -2.79
CA THR A 188 12.56 -18.45 -1.34
C THR A 188 13.35 -19.61 -0.80
N LEU A 189 14.26 -19.33 0.14
CA LEU A 189 15.14 -20.32 0.75
C LEU A 189 14.94 -20.40 2.27
N PRO A 190 14.87 -21.62 2.83
CA PRO A 190 14.58 -21.82 4.24
C PRO A 190 15.84 -21.82 5.12
N VAL A 191 15.68 -21.27 6.33
CA VAL A 191 16.69 -21.25 7.39
C VAL A 191 16.02 -21.76 8.65
N THR A 192 16.41 -22.92 9.16
CA THR A 192 15.94 -23.37 10.48
C THR A 192 16.45 -22.40 11.52
N SER A 193 15.58 -21.82 12.36
CA SER A 193 15.92 -20.67 13.21
C SER A 193 17.01 -20.96 14.25
N GLY A 194 17.27 -22.23 14.56
CA GLY A 194 18.08 -22.69 15.68
C GLY A 194 17.35 -22.66 17.01
N SER A 195 16.08 -22.27 17.03
CA SER A 195 15.21 -22.31 18.21
C SER A 195 14.08 -23.31 17.99
N LYS A 196 12.88 -22.85 17.62
CA LYS A 196 11.72 -23.72 17.41
C LYS A 196 11.24 -23.70 15.97
N GLY A 197 11.29 -22.54 15.32
CA GLY A 197 10.72 -22.30 14.00
C GLY A 197 11.69 -22.33 12.82
N ILE A 198 11.19 -21.84 11.67
CA ILE A 198 11.87 -21.72 10.38
C ILE A 198 11.68 -20.30 9.86
N HIS A 199 12.74 -19.69 9.34
CA HIS A 199 12.67 -18.45 8.59
C HIS A 199 12.73 -18.75 7.09
N LEU A 200 11.93 -18.02 6.31
CA LEU A 200 11.98 -18.03 4.85
C LEU A 200 12.54 -16.70 4.37
N TYR A 201 13.51 -16.72 3.46
CA TYR A 201 14.12 -15.52 2.90
C TYR A 201 14.02 -15.50 1.38
N SER A 202 13.70 -14.33 0.83
CA SER A 202 13.66 -14.08 -0.62
C SER A 202 14.32 -12.73 -0.90
N ALA A 203 15.09 -12.64 -1.99
CA ALA A 203 15.70 -11.38 -2.42
C ALA A 203 14.64 -10.41 -2.94
N LEU A 204 14.85 -9.11 -2.70
CA LEU A 204 14.05 -8.02 -3.23
C LEU A 204 14.95 -7.05 -3.99
N ASP A 205 14.39 -6.39 -5.00
CA ASP A 205 15.03 -5.40 -5.88
C ASP A 205 15.27 -4.02 -5.23
N GLY A 206 14.85 -3.85 -3.98
CA GLY A 206 14.92 -2.57 -3.29
C GLY A 206 13.94 -1.51 -3.83
N SER A 207 12.98 -1.87 -4.69
CA SER A 207 12.00 -0.91 -5.21
C SER A 207 10.86 -0.63 -4.22
N HIS A 208 10.71 -1.43 -3.16
CA HIS A 208 9.63 -1.33 -2.18
C HIS A 208 10.11 -0.86 -0.80
N THR A 209 9.25 -0.18 -0.03
CA THR A 209 9.54 0.19 1.37
C THR A 209 9.31 -0.99 2.32
N SER A 210 9.89 -0.97 3.53
CA SER A 210 9.63 -1.97 4.58
C SER A 210 8.16 -2.07 4.96
N GLU A 211 7.40 -0.99 4.84
CA GLU A 211 5.96 -1.00 5.09
C GLU A 211 5.22 -1.79 4.00
N GLN A 212 5.53 -1.54 2.73
CA GLN A 212 4.93 -2.26 1.60
C GLN A 212 5.26 -3.75 1.65
N VAL A 213 6.53 -4.09 1.90
CA VAL A 213 6.96 -5.49 2.06
C VAL A 213 6.25 -6.14 3.26
N GLY A 214 6.10 -5.42 4.36
CA GLY A 214 5.35 -5.89 5.53
C GLY A 214 3.86 -6.12 5.25
N GLN A 215 3.21 -5.28 4.46
CA GLN A 215 1.81 -5.46 4.04
C GLN A 215 1.65 -6.69 3.15
N VAL A 216 2.55 -6.90 2.18
CA VAL A 216 2.55 -8.10 1.33
C VAL A 216 2.75 -9.36 2.16
N ALA A 217 3.72 -9.37 3.08
CA ALA A 217 3.95 -10.48 3.99
C ALA A 217 2.74 -10.76 4.90
N HIS A 218 2.03 -9.71 5.33
CA HIS A 218 0.81 -9.84 6.14
C HIS A 218 -0.34 -10.48 5.37
N GLU A 219 -0.60 -10.04 4.14
CA GLU A 219 -1.65 -10.63 3.31
C GLU A 219 -1.31 -12.07 2.91
N LEU A 220 -0.04 -12.38 2.67
CA LEU A 220 0.42 -13.76 2.46
C LEU A 220 0.15 -14.64 3.70
N ALA A 221 0.47 -14.13 4.91
CA ALA A 221 0.18 -14.84 6.16
C ALA A 221 -1.33 -15.07 6.36
N LYS A 222 -2.17 -14.09 6.01
CA LYS A 222 -3.63 -14.21 6.07
C LYS A 222 -4.18 -15.17 5.03
N ALA A 223 -3.61 -15.21 3.83
CA ALA A 223 -3.98 -16.18 2.80
C ALA A 223 -3.67 -17.61 3.28
N LEU A 224 -2.48 -17.83 3.85
CA LEU A 224 -2.12 -19.12 4.44
C LEU A 224 -3.05 -19.52 5.61
N GLU A 225 -3.44 -18.58 6.47
CA GLU A 225 -4.43 -18.85 7.53
C GLU A 225 -5.83 -19.13 6.98
N ALA A 226 -6.23 -18.49 5.88
CA ALA A 226 -7.53 -18.75 5.26
C ALA A 226 -7.60 -20.13 4.61
N ASP A 227 -6.52 -20.55 3.95
CA ASP A 227 -6.42 -21.86 3.29
C ASP A 227 -6.20 -23.00 4.30
N HIS A 228 -5.51 -22.72 5.40
CA HIS A 228 -5.13 -23.70 6.43
C HIS A 228 -5.48 -23.19 7.85
N PRO A 229 -6.77 -22.96 8.16
CA PRO A 229 -7.17 -22.33 9.42
C PRO A 229 -6.96 -23.23 10.66
N GLY A 230 -6.75 -24.54 10.48
CA GLY A 230 -6.44 -25.48 11.56
C GLY A 230 -4.97 -25.45 11.95
N GLU A 231 -4.09 -25.08 11.03
CA GLU A 231 -2.65 -25.24 11.11
C GLU A 231 -1.90 -23.91 11.17
N VAL A 232 -2.48 -22.83 10.67
CA VAL A 232 -1.83 -21.52 10.52
C VAL A 232 -2.55 -20.43 11.31
N LEU A 233 -1.77 -19.50 11.87
CA LEU A 233 -2.24 -18.28 12.52
C LEU A 233 -1.45 -17.08 11.99
N SER A 234 -2.12 -16.03 11.50
CA SER A 234 -1.48 -14.77 11.09
C SER A 234 -1.58 -13.66 12.15
N THR A 235 -2.46 -13.84 13.14
CA THR A 235 -2.72 -12.85 14.19
C THR A 235 -1.72 -12.95 15.35
N MET A 236 -1.29 -11.81 15.89
CA MET A 236 -0.28 -11.72 16.96
C MET A 236 -0.71 -12.32 18.32
N THR A 237 -2.00 -12.58 18.51
CA THR A 237 -2.60 -13.00 19.78
C THR A 237 -2.07 -14.36 20.24
N ARG A 238 -1.25 -14.36 21.30
CA ARG A 238 -0.59 -15.58 21.82
C ARG A 238 -1.56 -16.68 22.27
N SER A 239 -2.71 -16.33 22.82
CA SER A 239 -3.71 -17.32 23.29
C SER A 239 -4.34 -18.14 22.17
N LEU A 240 -4.21 -17.73 20.91
CA LEU A 240 -4.74 -18.43 19.74
C LEU A 240 -3.71 -19.36 19.07
N ARG A 241 -2.48 -19.44 19.59
CA ARG A 241 -1.38 -20.18 18.96
C ARG A 241 -1.39 -21.67 19.22
N ALA A 242 -2.12 -22.16 20.23
CA ALA A 242 -2.15 -23.58 20.54
C ALA A 242 -2.62 -24.40 19.33
N GLY A 243 -1.85 -25.42 18.95
CA GLY A 243 -2.11 -26.28 17.80
C GLY A 243 -1.78 -25.67 16.44
N LYS A 244 -1.18 -24.47 16.36
CA LYS A 244 -0.93 -23.77 15.09
C LYS A 244 0.50 -23.26 14.94
N VAL A 245 0.94 -23.08 13.69
CA VAL A 245 2.12 -22.31 13.32
C VAL A 245 1.74 -20.84 13.14
N PHE A 246 2.39 -19.98 13.90
CA PHE A 246 2.26 -18.55 13.76
C PHE A 246 3.19 -18.05 12.66
N VAL A 247 2.63 -17.41 11.63
CA VAL A 247 3.39 -16.79 10.53
C VAL A 247 3.65 -15.33 10.89
N ASP A 248 4.80 -15.04 11.49
CA ASP A 248 5.22 -13.69 11.88
C ASP A 248 5.73 -12.91 10.65
N TRP A 249 4.80 -12.21 10.02
CA TRP A 249 5.07 -11.25 8.94
C TRP A 249 5.70 -9.93 9.44
N SER A 250 5.64 -9.64 10.76
CA SER A 250 6.03 -8.34 11.31
C SER A 250 7.54 -8.11 11.32
N GLN A 251 8.33 -9.16 11.12
CA GLN A 251 9.80 -9.12 11.01
C GLN A 251 10.30 -8.25 9.83
N ASN A 252 9.43 -7.93 8.86
CA ASN A 252 9.73 -7.02 7.75
C ASN A 252 9.66 -5.54 8.11
N ASN A 253 9.14 -5.17 9.29
CA ASN A 253 9.11 -3.79 9.75
C ASN A 253 10.54 -3.25 9.94
N ALA A 254 10.81 -2.02 9.46
CA ALA A 254 12.15 -1.41 9.49
C ALA A 254 12.79 -1.31 10.89
N SER A 255 11.99 -1.30 11.95
CA SER A 255 12.46 -1.23 13.35
C SER A 255 12.79 -2.59 13.98
N LYS A 256 12.41 -3.69 13.31
CA LYS A 256 12.62 -5.07 13.77
C LYS A 256 13.96 -5.62 13.28
N THR A 257 14.45 -6.62 14.01
CA THR A 257 15.66 -7.35 13.67
C THR A 257 15.41 -8.83 13.85
N THR A 258 15.88 -9.63 12.91
CA THR A 258 15.78 -11.10 12.92
C THR A 258 17.17 -11.68 13.12
N ILE A 259 17.26 -12.89 13.69
CA ILE A 259 18.55 -13.58 13.83
C ILE A 259 19.23 -13.68 12.45
N ALA A 260 20.51 -13.33 12.38
CA ALA A 260 21.28 -13.44 11.16
C ALA A 260 21.48 -14.93 10.81
N PRO A 261 21.37 -15.32 9.52
CA PRO A 261 21.82 -16.63 9.06
C PRO A 261 23.23 -16.94 9.56
N TYR A 262 23.47 -18.19 9.97
CA TYR A 262 24.70 -18.68 10.60
C TYR A 262 24.99 -18.18 12.03
N SER A 263 24.17 -17.30 12.61
CA SER A 263 24.36 -16.91 14.02
C SER A 263 24.00 -18.03 14.99
N LEU A 264 24.78 -18.16 16.06
CA LEU A 264 24.46 -19.04 17.19
C LEU A 264 23.21 -18.57 17.93
N ARG A 265 22.58 -19.48 18.67
CA ARG A 265 21.46 -19.23 19.57
C ARG A 265 21.87 -19.35 21.02
N GLY A 266 21.40 -18.44 21.87
CA GLY A 266 21.64 -18.47 23.31
C GLY A 266 20.70 -19.43 24.03
N LEU A 267 20.73 -20.70 23.64
CA LEU A 267 19.98 -21.81 24.23
C LEU A 267 20.94 -22.71 25.02
N MET A 268 20.44 -23.75 25.70
CA MET A 268 21.30 -24.67 26.47
C MET A 268 22.35 -25.39 25.61
N ARG A 269 22.01 -25.63 24.33
CA ARG A 269 22.90 -26.16 23.30
C ARG A 269 23.23 -25.08 22.25
N PRO A 270 24.43 -25.11 21.64
CA PRO A 270 24.89 -24.14 20.64
C PRO A 270 24.27 -24.40 19.26
N LEU A 271 22.95 -24.25 19.18
CA LEU A 271 22.19 -24.33 17.93
C LEU A 271 22.42 -23.08 17.06
N VAL A 272 22.15 -23.21 15.76
CA VAL A 272 22.44 -22.19 14.75
C VAL A 272 21.20 -21.88 13.92
N ALA A 273 21.05 -20.62 13.52
CA ALA A 273 20.15 -20.24 12.44
C ALA A 273 20.71 -20.74 11.08
N ALA A 274 20.45 -22.00 10.76
CA ALA A 274 21.15 -22.74 9.72
C ALA A 274 20.37 -22.79 8.40
N PRO A 275 20.91 -22.28 7.28
CA PRO A 275 20.33 -22.47 5.95
C PRO A 275 20.15 -23.94 5.56
N ARG A 276 19.02 -24.24 4.93
CA ARG A 276 18.59 -25.59 4.52
C ARG A 276 18.16 -25.60 3.06
N SER A 277 18.19 -26.79 2.46
CA SER A 277 17.53 -27.01 1.17
C SER A 277 16.07 -27.44 1.37
N TRP A 278 15.23 -27.24 0.36
CA TRP A 278 13.84 -27.71 0.38
C TRP A 278 13.72 -29.24 0.55
N ARG A 279 14.64 -29.99 -0.06
CA ARG A 279 14.74 -31.46 0.13
C ARG A 279 14.96 -31.85 1.59
N GLU A 280 15.68 -31.03 2.36
CA GLU A 280 15.90 -31.29 3.78
C GLU A 280 14.69 -30.96 4.63
N LEU A 281 13.90 -29.95 4.23
CA LEU A 281 12.64 -29.61 4.89
C LEU A 281 11.59 -30.71 4.71
N GLU A 282 11.68 -31.49 3.64
CA GLU A 282 10.83 -32.67 3.39
C GLU A 282 11.27 -33.90 4.19
N SER A 283 12.43 -33.85 4.84
CA SER A 283 12.94 -34.99 5.61
C SER A 283 12.13 -35.19 6.90
N PRO A 284 11.67 -36.41 7.19
CA PRO A 284 11.02 -36.72 8.47
C PRO A 284 11.98 -36.59 9.67
N GLY A 285 13.29 -36.57 9.42
CA GLY A 285 14.33 -36.33 10.43
C GLY A 285 14.77 -34.87 10.54
N LEU A 286 13.92 -33.91 10.15
CA LEU A 286 14.26 -32.50 10.23
C LEU A 286 14.47 -32.05 11.69
N GLU A 287 15.69 -31.62 11.99
CA GLU A 287 16.08 -31.07 13.29
C GLU A 287 16.77 -29.71 13.15
N GLN A 288 16.80 -28.94 14.24
CA GLN A 288 17.66 -27.78 14.39
C GLN A 288 19.12 -28.25 14.43
N LEU A 289 20.03 -27.48 13.83
CA LEU A 289 21.44 -27.87 13.73
C LEU A 289 22.31 -27.18 14.77
N ASP A 290 23.24 -27.92 15.35
CA ASP A 290 24.34 -27.37 16.14
C ASP A 290 25.48 -26.83 15.27
N TYR A 291 26.35 -26.04 15.87
CA TYR A 291 27.46 -25.41 15.17
C TYR A 291 28.43 -26.40 14.51
N ARG A 292 28.65 -27.58 15.08
CA ARG A 292 29.56 -28.60 14.52
C ARG A 292 28.92 -29.26 13.29
N GLN A 293 27.61 -29.50 13.33
CA GLN A 293 26.84 -29.96 12.17
C GLN A 293 26.88 -28.93 11.04
N VAL A 294 26.75 -27.65 11.35
CA VAL A 294 26.85 -26.56 10.35
C VAL A 294 28.23 -26.50 9.72
N LEU A 295 29.32 -26.61 10.50
CA LEU A 295 30.68 -26.64 9.96
C LEU A 295 30.89 -27.80 8.97
N ARG A 296 30.50 -29.03 9.35
CA ARG A 296 30.58 -30.19 8.46
C ARG A 296 29.77 -30.04 7.17
N ARG A 297 28.72 -29.22 7.17
CA ARG A 297 27.90 -28.94 6.00
C ARG A 297 28.58 -27.97 5.06
N LEU A 298 29.14 -26.87 5.60
CA LEU A 298 29.86 -25.89 4.79
C LEU A 298 31.09 -26.49 4.10
N GLU A 299 31.71 -27.51 4.69
CA GLU A 299 32.77 -28.30 4.03
C GLU A 299 32.28 -29.07 2.78
N ARG A 300 31.00 -29.44 2.73
CA ARG A 300 30.42 -30.32 1.69
C ARG A 300 29.59 -29.57 0.66
N SER A 301 28.98 -28.45 1.04
CA SER A 301 28.12 -27.65 0.19
C SER A 301 28.33 -26.18 0.52
N PRO A 302 28.54 -25.33 -0.50
CA PRO A 302 28.66 -23.89 -0.30
C PRO A 302 27.37 -23.33 0.31
N ASP A 303 27.43 -22.07 0.77
CA ASP A 303 26.33 -21.34 1.38
C ASP A 303 24.99 -21.58 0.67
N LEU A 304 24.09 -22.34 1.31
CA LEU A 304 22.79 -22.69 0.75
C LEU A 304 21.87 -21.48 0.61
N LEU A 305 22.11 -20.41 1.36
CA LEU A 305 21.41 -19.13 1.22
C LEU A 305 22.13 -18.19 0.24
N GLY A 306 23.27 -18.61 -0.31
CA GLY A 306 24.07 -17.89 -1.30
C GLY A 306 23.25 -17.30 -2.44
N PRO A 307 22.33 -18.05 -3.08
CA PRO A 307 21.52 -17.53 -4.20
C PRO A 307 20.68 -16.28 -3.83
N VAL A 308 20.18 -16.18 -2.59
CA VAL A 308 19.47 -14.98 -2.14
C VAL A 308 20.44 -13.80 -2.05
N ALA A 309 21.65 -14.01 -1.53
CA ALA A 309 22.65 -12.95 -1.48
C ALA A 309 23.18 -12.57 -2.87
N ASP A 310 23.38 -13.54 -3.77
CA ASP A 310 23.74 -13.29 -5.17
C ASP A 310 22.68 -12.44 -5.87
N ALA A 311 21.39 -12.80 -5.71
CA ALA A 311 20.29 -12.02 -6.26
C ALA A 311 20.25 -10.60 -5.69
N ILE A 312 20.47 -10.42 -4.39
CA ILE A 312 20.54 -9.08 -3.78
C ILE A 312 21.71 -8.26 -4.36
N ASP A 313 22.90 -8.86 -4.43
CA ASP A 313 24.09 -8.16 -4.92
C ASP A 313 23.96 -7.82 -6.43
N ALA A 314 23.13 -8.57 -7.17
CA ALA A 314 22.75 -8.29 -8.56
C ALA A 314 21.64 -7.23 -8.72
N GLY A 315 21.12 -6.65 -7.62
CA GLY A 315 20.05 -5.65 -7.65
C GLY A 315 18.63 -6.19 -7.43
N GLY A 316 18.51 -7.45 -7.00
CA GLY A 316 17.30 -8.14 -6.52
C GLY A 316 16.28 -8.57 -7.57
N GLY A 317 15.68 -9.73 -7.32
CA GLY A 317 14.87 -10.50 -8.27
C GLY A 317 15.63 -11.76 -8.70
N GLY A 318 15.08 -12.94 -8.40
CA GLY A 318 15.74 -14.22 -8.68
C GLY A 318 16.19 -14.33 -10.15
N THR A 319 17.30 -15.03 -10.37
CA THR A 319 17.73 -15.50 -11.69
C THR A 319 16.73 -16.51 -12.23
N VAL A 320 15.59 -16.04 -12.73
CA VAL A 320 14.96 -16.65 -13.89
C VAL A 320 15.74 -16.07 -15.06
N GLU A 321 16.25 -16.91 -15.96
CA GLU A 321 16.55 -16.45 -17.32
C GLU A 321 15.39 -15.55 -17.73
N ARG A 322 15.68 -14.26 -17.99
CA ARG A 322 14.68 -13.33 -18.54
C ARG A 322 13.94 -14.08 -19.63
N THR A 323 12.66 -14.38 -19.40
CA THR A 323 11.85 -15.17 -20.33
C THR A 323 12.04 -14.55 -21.69
N ASP A 324 12.70 -15.28 -22.58
CA ASP A 324 13.00 -14.76 -23.89
C ASP A 324 11.67 -14.62 -24.64
N ARG A 325 11.12 -13.41 -24.63
CA ARG A 325 9.80 -13.09 -25.20
C ARG A 325 9.74 -13.39 -26.70
N LEU A 326 10.90 -13.48 -27.36
CA LEU A 326 11.03 -13.85 -28.78
C LEU A 326 11.20 -15.36 -29.01
N GLN A 327 11.26 -16.21 -27.96
CA GLN A 327 11.42 -17.66 -28.10
C GLN A 327 10.31 -18.27 -28.96
N GLN A 328 9.05 -17.88 -28.73
CA GLN A 328 7.93 -18.37 -29.53
C GLN A 328 8.01 -17.88 -30.97
N TYR A 329 8.47 -16.64 -31.19
CA TYR A 329 8.66 -16.09 -32.52
C TYR A 329 9.72 -16.85 -33.32
N ARG A 330 10.90 -17.05 -32.72
CA ARG A 330 12.03 -17.76 -33.35
C ARG A 330 11.74 -19.23 -33.63
N SER A 331 10.96 -19.90 -32.77
CA SER A 331 10.62 -21.31 -32.99
C SER A 331 9.68 -21.55 -34.19
N LYS A 332 9.02 -20.51 -34.70
CA LYS A 332 8.10 -20.58 -35.85
C LYS A 332 8.76 -20.25 -37.20
N ARG A 333 10.00 -19.73 -37.23
CA ARG A 333 10.69 -19.29 -38.46
C ARG A 333 12.03 -20.01 -38.65
N ASP A 334 12.38 -20.27 -39.90
CA ASP A 334 13.75 -20.60 -40.29
C ASP A 334 14.37 -19.41 -41.02
N ALA A 335 15.37 -18.76 -40.41
CA ALA A 335 16.03 -17.57 -40.93
C ALA A 335 16.67 -17.77 -42.33
N ARG A 336 16.81 -19.01 -42.81
CA ARG A 336 17.30 -19.32 -44.16
C ARG A 336 16.20 -19.37 -45.22
N ARG A 337 14.94 -19.36 -44.80
CA ARG A 337 13.77 -19.62 -45.66
C ARG A 337 12.76 -18.47 -45.70
N THR A 338 12.77 -17.60 -44.69
CA THR A 338 11.93 -16.39 -44.66
C THR A 338 12.77 -15.12 -44.73
N PRO A 339 12.31 -14.06 -45.43
CA PRO A 339 12.92 -12.74 -45.38
C PRO A 339 12.62 -11.99 -44.06
N GLU A 340 11.78 -12.52 -43.17
CA GLU A 340 11.48 -11.93 -41.86
C GLU A 340 12.74 -11.78 -40.98
N PRO A 341 12.84 -10.72 -40.15
CA PRO A 341 13.96 -10.55 -39.23
C PRO A 341 13.93 -11.59 -38.10
N VAL A 342 14.96 -12.41 -37.97
CA VAL A 342 15.07 -13.45 -36.92
C VAL A 342 16.34 -13.24 -36.09
N PRO A 343 16.33 -12.36 -35.08
CA PRO A 343 17.52 -12.09 -34.28
C PRO A 343 17.93 -13.30 -33.45
N ALA A 344 19.24 -13.61 -33.41
CA ALA A 344 19.78 -14.76 -32.70
C ALA A 344 19.94 -14.53 -31.18
N THR A 345 19.92 -13.27 -30.73
CA THR A 345 20.16 -12.88 -29.33
C THR A 345 18.88 -12.47 -28.62
N THR A 346 18.81 -12.72 -27.31
CA THR A 346 17.73 -12.18 -26.44
C THR A 346 17.81 -10.66 -26.39
N PRO A 347 16.69 -9.91 -26.47
CA PRO A 347 16.72 -8.45 -26.43
C PRO A 347 17.42 -7.94 -25.16
N ALA A 348 18.32 -6.96 -25.27
CA ALA A 348 18.88 -6.26 -24.11
C ALA A 348 17.86 -5.24 -23.56
N PRO A 349 17.75 -5.02 -22.24
CA PRO A 349 17.01 -3.87 -21.74
C PRO A 349 17.81 -2.61 -22.10
N ASP A 350 17.13 -1.62 -22.66
CA ASP A 350 17.66 -0.34 -23.12
C ASP A 350 18.72 -0.37 -24.22
N SER A 351 18.23 -0.38 -25.47
CA SER A 351 18.91 0.26 -26.61
C SER A 351 17.95 0.97 -27.56
N GLY A 352 16.72 1.27 -27.12
CA GLY A 352 15.69 1.97 -27.91
C GLY A 352 15.60 3.45 -27.55
N SER A 353 15.62 4.30 -28.56
CA SER A 353 15.65 5.76 -28.49
C SER A 353 14.33 6.38 -28.00
N GLY A 354 14.02 6.33 -26.70
CA GLY A 354 13.17 7.31 -26.00
C GLY A 354 11.75 7.65 -26.53
N GLN A 355 11.21 6.94 -27.52
CA GLN A 355 9.89 7.15 -28.10
C GLN A 355 9.28 5.78 -28.42
N ALA A 356 8.16 5.44 -27.78
CA ALA A 356 7.44 4.19 -28.03
C ALA A 356 6.85 4.21 -29.46
N ALA A 357 7.31 3.30 -30.32
CA ALA A 357 6.90 3.22 -31.72
C ALA A 357 5.77 2.21 -31.94
N PHE A 358 5.02 2.39 -33.04
CA PHE A 358 4.07 1.41 -33.54
C PHE A 358 4.21 1.22 -35.05
N VAL A 359 3.77 0.05 -35.52
CA VAL A 359 3.55 -0.23 -36.94
C VAL A 359 2.22 -0.95 -37.12
N ILE A 360 1.52 -0.63 -38.20
CA ILE A 360 0.35 -1.34 -38.69
C ILE A 360 0.71 -1.88 -40.06
N GLN A 361 0.75 -3.20 -40.22
CA GLN A 361 1.07 -3.86 -41.48
C GLN A 361 -0.19 -4.43 -42.12
N GLU A 362 -0.35 -4.21 -43.42
CA GLU A 362 -1.32 -4.90 -44.24
C GLU A 362 -0.72 -6.24 -44.68
N HIS A 363 -1.42 -7.34 -44.40
CA HIS A 363 -0.90 -8.70 -44.60
C HIS A 363 -1.85 -9.53 -45.48
N HIS A 364 -1.43 -9.75 -46.72
CA HIS A 364 -2.09 -10.58 -47.74
C HIS A 364 -1.67 -12.04 -47.61
N ALA A 365 -2.09 -12.66 -46.50
CA ALA A 365 -1.94 -14.10 -46.28
C ALA A 365 -3.06 -14.89 -47.00
N ARG A 366 -3.53 -16.00 -46.42
CA ARG A 366 -4.72 -16.72 -46.92
C ARG A 366 -5.99 -15.85 -46.96
N ALA A 367 -6.05 -14.86 -46.09
CA ALA A 367 -7.05 -13.81 -46.06
C ALA A 367 -6.35 -12.50 -45.65
N LEU A 368 -6.83 -11.39 -46.22
CA LEU A 368 -6.36 -10.05 -45.86
C LEU A 368 -6.66 -9.77 -44.39
N HIS A 369 -5.66 -9.34 -43.64
CA HIS A 369 -5.77 -8.82 -42.29
C HIS A 369 -4.71 -7.75 -42.04
N PHE A 370 -4.83 -7.03 -40.93
CA PHE A 370 -3.85 -6.03 -40.52
C PHE A 370 -3.19 -6.44 -39.22
N ASP A 371 -1.88 -6.28 -39.09
CA ASP A 371 -1.13 -6.55 -37.86
C ASP A 371 -0.81 -5.23 -37.16
N LEU A 372 -1.43 -4.98 -36.00
CA LEU A 372 -1.09 -3.87 -35.12
C LEU A 372 0.02 -4.30 -34.15
N ARG A 373 1.11 -3.56 -34.12
CA ARG A 373 2.29 -3.85 -33.31
C ARG A 373 2.71 -2.63 -32.52
N LEU A 374 2.89 -2.79 -31.22
CA LEU A 374 3.28 -1.74 -30.29
C LEU A 374 4.60 -2.12 -29.62
N GLU A 375 5.58 -1.23 -29.67
CA GLU A 375 6.84 -1.40 -28.93
C GLU A 375 6.60 -1.36 -27.42
N HIS A 376 6.88 -2.47 -26.74
CA HIS A 376 6.73 -2.57 -25.29
C HIS A 376 7.75 -3.54 -24.70
N ASP A 377 8.53 -3.07 -23.72
CA ASP A 377 9.63 -3.79 -23.06
C ASP A 377 10.67 -4.43 -24.01
N GLY A 378 11.05 -3.70 -25.06
CA GLY A 378 12.09 -4.13 -26.00
C GLY A 378 11.66 -5.19 -27.02
N VAL A 379 10.35 -5.44 -27.15
CA VAL A 379 9.74 -6.26 -28.21
C VAL A 379 8.48 -5.59 -28.76
N LEU A 380 7.94 -6.10 -29.87
CA LEU A 380 6.68 -5.66 -30.44
C LEU A 380 5.53 -6.56 -29.98
N ALA A 381 4.73 -6.05 -29.05
CA ALA A 381 3.46 -6.62 -28.65
C ALA A 381 2.47 -6.55 -29.83
N SER A 382 1.97 -7.71 -30.29
CA SER A 382 1.36 -7.82 -31.62
C SER A 382 -0.07 -8.42 -31.61
N TRP A 383 -0.96 -7.86 -32.45
CA TRP A 383 -2.33 -8.33 -32.66
C TRP A 383 -2.70 -8.35 -34.14
N ALA A 384 -3.27 -9.47 -34.59
CA ALA A 384 -3.87 -9.59 -35.92
C ALA A 384 -5.32 -9.09 -35.90
N LEU A 385 -5.68 -8.22 -36.84
CA LEU A 385 -6.97 -7.54 -36.98
C LEU A 385 -7.63 -7.97 -38.32
N PRO A 386 -8.49 -9.01 -38.33
CA PRO A 386 -9.12 -9.51 -39.56
C PRO A 386 -10.01 -8.48 -40.29
N LYS A 387 -10.50 -7.47 -39.57
CA LYS A 387 -11.32 -6.37 -40.12
C LYS A 387 -10.58 -5.04 -40.18
N GLY A 388 -9.26 -5.04 -39.96
CA GLY A 388 -8.44 -3.83 -39.87
C GLY A 388 -8.71 -2.98 -38.64
N MET A 389 -8.15 -1.77 -38.62
CA MET A 389 -8.38 -0.80 -37.55
C MET A 389 -9.83 -0.31 -37.56
N PRO A 390 -10.48 -0.14 -36.39
CA PRO A 390 -11.83 0.42 -36.33
C PRO A 390 -11.80 1.89 -36.72
N VAL A 391 -12.65 2.28 -37.68
CA VAL A 391 -12.78 3.67 -38.16
C VAL A 391 -13.99 4.39 -37.60
N ASP A 392 -14.85 3.66 -36.87
CA ASP A 392 -16.06 4.18 -36.23
C ASP A 392 -16.12 3.73 -34.76
N PRO A 393 -16.36 4.66 -33.81
CA PRO A 393 -16.43 4.35 -32.39
C PRO A 393 -17.69 3.59 -31.95
N THR A 394 -18.59 3.18 -32.85
CA THR A 394 -19.78 2.40 -32.47
C THR A 394 -19.61 0.89 -32.65
N HIS A 395 -18.55 0.45 -33.33
CA HIS A 395 -18.31 -0.96 -33.62
C HIS A 395 -16.91 -1.41 -33.18
N ASN A 396 -16.85 -2.51 -32.44
CA ASN A 396 -15.58 -3.13 -32.03
C ASN A 396 -15.10 -4.10 -33.10
N HIS A 397 -13.79 -4.12 -33.36
CA HIS A 397 -13.17 -5.12 -34.23
C HIS A 397 -12.49 -6.20 -33.38
N LEU A 398 -12.46 -7.44 -33.88
CA LEU A 398 -11.70 -8.51 -33.26
C LEU A 398 -10.20 -8.25 -33.45
N ALA A 399 -9.44 -8.38 -32.38
CA ALA A 399 -7.99 -8.36 -32.35
C ALA A 399 -7.50 -9.70 -31.77
N VAL A 400 -6.65 -10.43 -32.48
CA VAL A 400 -6.15 -11.73 -32.03
C VAL A 400 -4.69 -11.57 -31.61
N ARG A 401 -4.39 -11.79 -30.33
CA ARG A 401 -3.03 -11.72 -29.80
C ARG A 401 -2.15 -12.77 -30.45
N THR A 402 -1.05 -12.34 -31.06
CA THR A 402 0.00 -13.21 -31.61
C THR A 402 1.21 -13.23 -30.67
N GLU A 403 2.23 -14.01 -31.01
CA GLU A 403 3.54 -13.90 -30.36
C GLU A 403 4.12 -12.48 -30.47
N ASP A 404 5.03 -12.14 -29.56
CA ASP A 404 5.78 -10.88 -29.63
C ASP A 404 6.78 -10.95 -30.79
N HIS A 405 7.02 -9.82 -31.46
CA HIS A 405 7.91 -9.72 -32.62
C HIS A 405 9.16 -8.89 -32.30
N PRO A 406 10.27 -9.05 -33.03
CA PRO A 406 11.48 -8.26 -32.82
C PRO A 406 11.27 -6.78 -33.24
N LEU A 407 12.06 -5.84 -32.72
CA LEU A 407 11.86 -4.40 -33.02
C LEU A 407 12.09 -4.07 -34.50
N GLU A 408 12.96 -4.83 -35.17
CA GLU A 408 13.24 -4.75 -36.60
C GLU A 408 11.98 -4.95 -37.47
N TYR A 409 10.91 -5.52 -36.90
CA TYR A 409 9.61 -5.63 -37.59
C TYR A 409 8.90 -4.28 -37.78
N LEU A 410 9.32 -3.21 -37.09
CA LEU A 410 8.77 -1.86 -37.29
C LEU A 410 8.96 -1.35 -38.74
N GLU A 411 10.01 -1.81 -39.41
CA GLU A 411 10.41 -1.37 -40.75
C GLU A 411 10.26 -2.48 -41.81
N PHE A 412 9.74 -3.65 -41.44
CA PHE A 412 9.69 -4.81 -42.34
C PHE A 412 8.53 -4.71 -43.36
N GLU A 413 8.87 -4.90 -44.63
CA GLU A 413 7.96 -5.13 -45.76
C GLU A 413 8.54 -6.25 -46.65
N GLY A 414 7.69 -7.10 -47.23
CA GLY A 414 8.15 -8.13 -48.16
C GLY A 414 7.18 -9.29 -48.37
N ASP A 415 7.56 -10.20 -49.25
CA ASP A 415 6.81 -11.43 -49.57
C ASP A 415 7.36 -12.63 -48.79
N ILE A 416 6.56 -13.15 -47.85
CA ILE A 416 6.89 -14.36 -47.08
C ILE A 416 6.57 -15.60 -47.93
N PRO A 417 7.57 -16.46 -48.26
CA PRO A 417 7.39 -17.55 -49.20
C PRO A 417 6.29 -18.55 -48.84
N ALA A 418 5.65 -19.11 -49.87
CA ALA A 418 4.62 -20.14 -49.69
C ALA A 418 5.16 -21.36 -48.91
N GLY A 419 4.48 -21.74 -47.84
CA GLY A 419 4.87 -22.84 -46.95
C GLY A 419 5.55 -22.42 -45.65
N GLU A 420 5.95 -21.14 -45.52
CA GLU A 420 6.42 -20.56 -44.25
C GLU A 420 5.24 -20.11 -43.37
N TYR A 421 5.49 -19.96 -42.07
CA TYR A 421 4.49 -19.45 -41.12
C TYR A 421 4.22 -17.96 -41.42
N GLY A 422 2.96 -17.62 -41.71
CA GLY A 422 2.62 -16.26 -42.15
C GLY A 422 2.87 -16.00 -43.64
N ALA A 423 2.96 -17.04 -44.48
CA ALA A 423 3.11 -16.85 -45.93
C ALA A 423 2.07 -15.88 -46.52
N GLY A 424 2.56 -14.91 -47.30
CA GLY A 424 1.77 -13.78 -47.81
C GLY A 424 2.64 -12.56 -48.11
N SER A 425 2.05 -11.56 -48.77
CA SER A 425 2.69 -10.26 -48.99
C SER A 425 2.39 -9.33 -47.82
N MET A 426 3.40 -8.62 -47.30
CA MET A 426 3.27 -7.70 -46.17
C MET A 426 3.81 -6.32 -46.52
N SER A 427 3.01 -5.28 -46.29
CA SER A 427 3.37 -3.87 -46.50
C SER A 427 2.94 -3.02 -45.30
N ILE A 428 3.65 -1.93 -45.01
CA ILE A 428 3.33 -1.03 -43.90
C ILE A 428 2.17 -0.11 -44.30
N TRP A 429 1.01 -0.37 -43.71
CA TRP A 429 -0.19 0.45 -43.86
C TRP A 429 0.00 1.81 -43.17
N ASP A 430 0.48 1.82 -41.93
CA ASP A 430 0.82 3.03 -41.19
C ASP A 430 1.93 2.75 -40.15
N SER A 431 2.65 3.79 -39.74
CA SER A 431 3.68 3.71 -38.70
C SER A 431 3.81 5.06 -38.00
N GLY A 432 4.36 5.06 -36.79
CA GLY A 432 4.56 6.28 -36.04
C GLY A 432 4.92 6.04 -34.59
N SER A 433 4.67 7.03 -33.75
CA SER A 433 4.81 6.89 -32.29
C SER A 433 3.45 6.73 -31.64
N TYR A 434 3.42 6.23 -30.41
CA TYR A 434 2.19 6.18 -29.65
C TYR A 434 2.37 6.73 -28.24
N SER A 435 1.33 7.38 -27.73
CA SER A 435 1.23 7.76 -26.31
C SER A 435 0.46 6.67 -25.57
N LEU A 436 1.09 6.11 -24.54
CA LEU A 436 0.47 5.08 -23.71
C LEU A 436 -0.47 5.71 -22.68
N GLN A 437 -1.78 5.44 -22.74
CA GLN A 437 -2.75 5.85 -21.72
C GLN A 437 -2.86 4.80 -20.61
N LYS A 438 -2.81 3.51 -20.98
CA LYS A 438 -2.98 2.38 -20.07
C LYS A 438 -2.36 1.12 -20.66
N TRP A 439 -1.56 0.38 -19.88
CA TRP A 439 -1.13 -0.98 -20.23
C TRP A 439 -1.38 -1.91 -19.04
N ARG A 440 -2.26 -2.90 -19.22
CA ARG A 440 -2.57 -3.98 -18.28
C ARG A 440 -2.68 -5.28 -19.08
N ASP A 441 -2.56 -6.41 -18.39
CA ASP A 441 -2.60 -7.72 -19.04
C ASP A 441 -3.90 -7.97 -19.81
N ASP A 442 -5.01 -7.38 -19.38
CA ASP A 442 -6.35 -7.51 -19.96
C ASP A 442 -6.82 -6.28 -20.75
N GLU A 443 -6.09 -5.16 -20.71
CA GLU A 443 -6.50 -3.92 -21.37
C GLU A 443 -5.31 -3.01 -21.72
N VAL A 444 -5.24 -2.58 -22.98
CA VAL A 444 -4.23 -1.65 -23.49
C VAL A 444 -4.94 -0.47 -24.16
N ILE A 445 -4.70 0.76 -23.68
CA ILE A 445 -5.23 2.00 -24.28
C ILE A 445 -4.05 2.84 -24.77
N VAL A 446 -4.04 3.14 -26.05
CA VAL A 446 -2.97 3.90 -26.71
C VAL A 446 -3.55 4.97 -27.62
N ILE A 447 -2.87 6.11 -27.70
CA ILE A 447 -3.11 7.12 -28.72
C ILE A 447 -2.06 6.93 -29.80
N LEU A 448 -2.48 6.59 -31.01
CA LEU A 448 -1.57 6.40 -32.14
C LEU A 448 -1.37 7.75 -32.85
N HIS A 449 -0.10 8.14 -33.01
CA HIS A 449 0.35 9.30 -33.76
C HIS A 449 0.97 8.81 -35.08
N GLY A 450 0.12 8.59 -36.09
CA GLY A 450 0.57 8.09 -37.40
C GLY A 450 1.44 9.08 -38.17
N ARG A 451 2.14 8.58 -39.18
CA ARG A 451 3.03 9.40 -40.00
C ARG A 451 2.23 10.48 -40.76
N PRO A 452 2.83 11.64 -41.09
CA PRO A 452 2.13 12.76 -41.73
C PRO A 452 1.47 12.46 -43.09
N ASP A 453 1.92 11.41 -43.77
CA ASP A 453 1.44 10.92 -45.07
C ASP A 453 0.71 9.56 -44.96
N GLY A 454 0.47 9.09 -43.73
CA GLY A 454 -0.15 7.80 -43.44
C GLY A 454 -1.68 7.87 -43.34
N PRO A 455 -2.38 6.74 -43.34
CA PRO A 455 -3.84 6.68 -43.17
C PRO A 455 -4.37 7.32 -41.87
N LEU A 456 -3.57 7.42 -40.81
CA LEU A 456 -3.90 8.13 -39.56
C LEU A 456 -3.42 9.60 -39.53
N ALA A 457 -2.90 10.14 -40.63
CA ALA A 457 -2.33 11.49 -40.69
C ALA A 457 -3.31 12.58 -40.22
N GLY A 458 -2.82 13.44 -39.32
CA GLY A 458 -3.48 14.69 -38.92
C GLY A 458 -4.53 14.58 -37.82
N ILE A 459 -4.80 13.39 -37.26
CA ILE A 459 -5.70 13.23 -36.11
C ILE A 459 -5.19 12.12 -35.18
N ASP A 460 -4.76 12.51 -33.98
CA ASP A 460 -4.47 11.56 -32.89
C ASP A 460 -5.70 10.69 -32.60
N ARG A 461 -5.55 9.37 -32.71
CA ARG A 461 -6.64 8.41 -32.50
C ARG A 461 -6.36 7.58 -31.27
N GLU A 462 -7.27 7.64 -30.31
CA GLU A 462 -7.23 6.81 -29.11
C GLU A 462 -7.93 5.47 -29.38
N PHE A 463 -7.21 4.37 -29.15
CA PHE A 463 -7.69 3.00 -29.30
C PHE A 463 -7.58 2.23 -27.99
N ALA A 464 -8.61 1.46 -27.66
CA ALA A 464 -8.62 0.53 -26.54
C ALA A 464 -8.66 -0.92 -27.05
N LEU A 465 -7.66 -1.72 -26.67
CA LEU A 465 -7.57 -3.17 -26.83
C LEU A 465 -8.01 -3.82 -25.52
N ILE A 466 -9.06 -4.66 -25.54
CA ILE A 466 -9.62 -5.31 -24.35
C ILE A 466 -9.65 -6.83 -24.57
N ARG A 467 -9.05 -7.60 -23.67
CA ARG A 467 -9.08 -9.07 -23.74
C ARG A 467 -10.48 -9.59 -23.42
N THR A 468 -10.95 -10.54 -24.23
CA THR A 468 -12.24 -11.21 -24.03
C THR A 468 -12.02 -12.63 -23.51
N GLY A 469 -12.61 -12.95 -22.36
CA GLY A 469 -12.53 -14.27 -21.73
C GLY A 469 -11.45 -14.39 -20.64
N GLU A 470 -11.05 -15.63 -20.35
CA GLU A 470 -10.09 -15.96 -19.29
C GLU A 470 -8.65 -15.47 -19.60
N ALA A 471 -7.78 -15.46 -18.60
CA ALA A 471 -6.41 -14.91 -18.69
C ALA A 471 -5.54 -15.50 -19.82
N THR A 472 -5.85 -16.72 -20.29
CA THR A 472 -5.14 -17.41 -21.38
C THR A 472 -5.71 -17.13 -22.78
N SER A 473 -6.81 -16.38 -22.88
CA SER A 473 -7.49 -16.09 -24.15
C SER A 473 -6.62 -15.23 -25.07
N ARG A 474 -6.56 -15.62 -26.36
CA ARG A 474 -5.93 -14.83 -27.42
C ARG A 474 -6.89 -13.83 -28.08
N ASN A 475 -8.17 -13.87 -27.73
CA ASN A 475 -9.18 -13.02 -28.37
C ASN A 475 -9.31 -11.70 -27.62
N TRP A 476 -9.11 -10.60 -28.32
CA TRP A 476 -9.23 -9.23 -27.86
C TRP A 476 -10.21 -8.47 -28.75
N LEU A 477 -10.70 -7.34 -28.27
CA LEU A 477 -11.46 -6.37 -29.05
C LEU A 477 -10.67 -5.09 -29.12
N ILE A 478 -10.60 -4.48 -30.30
CA ILE A 478 -10.09 -3.12 -30.47
C ILE A 478 -11.26 -2.16 -30.71
N HIS A 479 -11.26 -1.04 -30.01
CA HIS A 479 -12.30 0.00 -30.04
C HIS A 479 -11.66 1.36 -30.32
N LEU A 480 -12.19 2.09 -31.31
CA LEU A 480 -11.83 3.50 -31.53
C LEU A 480 -12.62 4.37 -30.55
N MET A 481 -11.95 5.19 -29.75
CA MET A 481 -12.61 6.05 -28.77
C MET A 481 -13.12 7.36 -29.42
N LYS A 482 -14.25 7.89 -28.92
CA LYS A 482 -14.84 9.13 -29.45
C LYS A 482 -13.96 10.34 -29.09
N PRO A 483 -13.65 11.24 -30.05
CA PRO A 483 -12.89 12.45 -29.75
C PRO A 483 -13.65 13.32 -28.76
N LYS A 484 -13.01 13.68 -27.65
CA LYS A 484 -13.53 14.61 -26.65
C LYS A 484 -13.51 16.01 -27.27
N ARG A 485 -14.69 16.58 -27.59
CA ARG A 485 -14.77 17.93 -28.20
C ARG A 485 -14.10 18.97 -27.28
N PRO A 486 -13.19 19.81 -27.79
CA PRO A 486 -12.86 21.07 -27.14
C PRO A 486 -14.10 21.97 -27.18
N GLY A 487 -14.50 22.53 -26.04
CA GLY A 487 -15.56 23.55 -26.01
C GLY A 487 -15.14 24.81 -26.79
N PRO A 488 -16.06 25.50 -27.48
CA PRO A 488 -15.70 26.59 -28.38
C PRO A 488 -15.22 27.82 -27.60
N ALA A 489 -14.10 28.39 -28.04
CA ALA A 489 -13.65 29.72 -27.63
C ALA A 489 -14.66 30.76 -28.15
N GLY A 490 -15.48 31.30 -27.25
CA GLY A 490 -16.42 32.37 -27.54
C GLY A 490 -16.28 33.48 -26.52
N ALA A 491 -15.55 34.53 -26.87
CA ALA A 491 -15.54 35.78 -26.15
C ALA A 491 -16.98 36.35 -26.10
N ARG A 492 -17.54 36.51 -24.90
CA ARG A 492 -18.75 37.30 -24.68
C ARG A 492 -18.61 38.08 -23.38
N ALA A 493 -18.75 39.40 -23.49
CA ALA A 493 -18.68 40.35 -22.39
C ALA A 493 -19.77 40.06 -21.33
N PRO A 494 -19.50 40.32 -20.03
CA PRO A 494 -20.43 39.98 -18.96
C PRO A 494 -21.61 40.95 -18.96
N THR A 495 -22.82 40.38 -19.01
CA THR A 495 -24.06 41.12 -18.72
C THR A 495 -24.40 40.86 -17.25
N GLN A 496 -24.52 41.92 -16.46
CA GLN A 496 -24.87 41.87 -15.04
C GLN A 496 -26.26 41.21 -14.85
N LEU A 497 -26.31 40.15 -14.05
CA LEU A 497 -27.52 39.59 -13.45
C LEU A 497 -27.23 39.40 -11.96
N SER A 498 -28.14 39.90 -11.12
CA SER A 498 -28.07 40.04 -9.67
C SER A 498 -27.87 38.73 -8.89
N THR A 499 -27.33 38.87 -7.68
CA THR A 499 -26.96 37.86 -6.66
C THR A 499 -28.02 36.83 -6.24
N SER A 500 -29.31 37.03 -6.49
CA SER A 500 -30.32 36.41 -5.61
C SER A 500 -30.94 35.08 -6.04
N ASP A 501 -30.79 34.62 -7.28
CA ASP A 501 -31.49 33.41 -7.76
C ASP A 501 -30.57 32.22 -8.10
N ARG A 502 -29.25 32.37 -7.98
CA ARG A 502 -28.31 31.30 -8.32
C ARG A 502 -28.18 30.32 -7.16
N THR A 503 -28.78 29.13 -7.33
CA THR A 503 -28.63 28.03 -6.40
C THR A 503 -27.46 27.14 -6.82
N TYR A 504 -26.53 26.89 -5.90
CA TYR A 504 -25.40 25.98 -6.11
C TYR A 504 -25.65 24.66 -5.39
N SER A 505 -25.06 23.59 -5.93
CA SER A 505 -24.99 22.27 -5.31
C SER A 505 -23.53 21.89 -5.15
N PRO A 506 -23.13 21.25 -4.03
CA PRO A 506 -21.73 20.89 -3.83
C PRO A 506 -21.17 20.01 -4.94
N MET A 507 -20.04 20.42 -5.53
CA MET A 507 -19.28 19.65 -6.51
C MET A 507 -18.69 18.39 -5.87
N LEU A 508 -18.84 17.23 -6.50
CA LEU A 508 -18.44 15.96 -5.92
C LEU A 508 -17.02 15.59 -6.35
N ALA A 509 -16.12 15.40 -5.37
CA ALA A 509 -14.80 14.84 -5.62
C ALA A 509 -14.91 13.35 -5.98
N ARG A 510 -14.16 12.90 -6.99
CA ARG A 510 -14.03 11.47 -7.26
C ARG A 510 -13.11 10.81 -6.23
N PRO A 511 -13.41 9.58 -5.76
CA PRO A 511 -12.43 8.80 -5.04
C PRO A 511 -11.22 8.51 -5.95
N GLY A 512 -10.04 8.51 -5.35
CA GLY A 512 -8.81 8.14 -6.04
C GLY A 512 -7.66 7.89 -5.07
N SER A 513 -6.49 7.72 -5.64
CA SER A 513 -5.21 7.46 -5.02
C SER A 513 -4.17 8.43 -5.59
N LEU A 514 -2.98 8.49 -4.99
CA LEU A 514 -1.88 9.30 -5.51
C LEU A 514 -1.53 8.96 -6.97
N ARG A 515 -1.77 7.70 -7.39
CA ARG A 515 -1.52 7.23 -8.75
C ARG A 515 -2.51 7.80 -9.77
N ASP A 516 -3.67 8.25 -9.30
CA ASP A 516 -4.69 8.85 -10.17
C ASP A 516 -4.45 10.34 -10.41
N LEU A 517 -3.38 10.91 -9.85
CA LEU A 517 -2.96 12.29 -10.07
C LEU A 517 -2.00 12.33 -11.26
N SER A 518 -2.48 12.80 -12.40
CA SER A 518 -1.63 12.96 -13.59
C SER A 518 -0.55 14.02 -13.32
N ALA A 519 0.70 13.72 -13.69
CA ALA A 519 1.82 14.67 -13.62
C ALA A 519 1.66 15.85 -14.58
N GLU A 520 0.78 15.75 -15.58
CA GLU A 520 0.50 16.82 -16.56
C GLU A 520 -0.49 17.86 -16.04
N ILE A 521 -1.20 17.55 -14.95
CA ILE A 521 -2.13 18.47 -14.31
C ILE A 521 -1.40 19.13 -13.15
N ASP A 522 -1.46 20.47 -13.11
CA ASP A 522 -0.99 21.21 -11.95
C ASP A 522 -1.97 21.03 -10.78
N TRP A 523 -1.53 20.30 -9.76
CA TRP A 523 -2.33 19.94 -8.59
C TRP A 523 -1.91 20.78 -7.38
N THR A 524 -2.91 21.20 -6.62
CA THR A 524 -2.73 21.65 -5.24
C THR A 524 -3.49 20.75 -4.29
N TYR A 525 -2.97 20.62 -3.08
CA TYR A 525 -3.46 19.66 -2.09
C TYR A 525 -4.02 20.39 -0.89
N GLU A 526 -5.23 20.03 -0.50
CA GLU A 526 -5.83 20.47 0.75
C GLU A 526 -6.06 19.25 1.65
N MET A 527 -6.01 19.47 2.97
CA MET A 527 -6.33 18.40 3.90
C MET A 527 -7.79 17.99 3.77
N LYS A 528 -8.05 16.69 3.74
CA LYS A 528 -9.41 16.18 3.80
C LYS A 528 -9.88 16.22 5.25
N TRP A 529 -10.89 17.04 5.50
CA TRP A 529 -11.58 17.11 6.78
C TRP A 529 -12.64 16.02 6.91
N ASP A 530 -12.97 15.68 8.16
CA ASP A 530 -13.97 14.68 8.54
C ASP A 530 -15.10 15.38 9.31
N GLY A 531 -16.09 15.86 8.56
CA GLY A 531 -17.19 16.69 9.05
C GLY A 531 -18.42 16.65 8.14
N ILE A 532 -19.19 17.73 8.11
CA ILE A 532 -20.38 17.86 7.27
C ILE A 532 -20.19 19.01 6.29
N ARG A 533 -20.27 18.67 5.00
CA ARG A 533 -20.21 19.66 3.94
C ARG A 533 -21.46 20.53 3.93
N ALA A 534 -21.26 21.84 3.93
CA ALA A 534 -22.33 22.82 3.86
C ALA A 534 -21.93 23.98 2.94
N LEU A 535 -22.90 24.48 2.16
CA LEU A 535 -22.79 25.75 1.45
C LEU A 535 -23.30 26.86 2.37
N ALA A 536 -22.50 27.90 2.54
CA ALA A 536 -22.92 29.12 3.23
C ALA A 536 -23.33 30.18 2.21
N TYR A 537 -24.58 30.62 2.29
CA TYR A 537 -25.11 31.75 1.53
C TYR A 537 -25.15 32.96 2.46
N VAL A 538 -24.41 34.00 2.14
CA VAL A 538 -24.43 35.29 2.84
C VAL A 538 -25.08 36.30 1.92
N GLU A 539 -26.23 36.84 2.32
CA GLU A 539 -26.94 37.84 1.52
C GLU A 539 -26.31 39.23 1.66
N PRO A 540 -26.24 40.02 0.56
CA PRO A 540 -25.69 41.36 0.60
C PRO A 540 -26.58 42.32 1.41
N GLY A 541 -25.97 43.29 2.09
CA GLY A 541 -26.66 44.42 2.72
C GLY A 541 -26.89 44.29 4.23
N ALA A 542 -27.59 45.26 4.83
CA ALA A 542 -27.67 45.43 6.29
C ALA A 542 -28.23 44.22 7.06
N SER A 543 -29.09 43.40 6.41
CA SER A 543 -29.65 42.19 7.01
C SER A 543 -28.63 41.07 7.14
N GLY A 544 -27.63 40.98 6.24
CA GLY A 544 -26.54 39.99 6.25
C GLY A 544 -27.00 38.56 6.52
N GLN A 545 -28.15 38.16 6.00
CA GLN A 545 -28.73 36.88 6.37
C GLN A 545 -27.82 35.73 5.91
N VAL A 546 -27.50 34.81 6.82
CA VAL A 546 -26.71 33.63 6.51
C VAL A 546 -27.61 32.41 6.50
N ARG A 547 -27.45 31.57 5.48
CA ARG A 547 -28.04 30.23 5.43
C ARG A 547 -26.95 29.20 5.21
N LEU A 548 -26.90 28.19 6.07
CA LEU A 548 -26.04 27.01 5.94
C LEU A 548 -26.86 25.83 5.44
N LEU A 549 -26.63 25.44 4.19
CA LEU A 549 -27.33 24.34 3.54
C LEU A 549 -26.40 23.14 3.41
N THR A 550 -26.79 21.99 3.94
CA THR A 550 -26.02 20.74 3.73
C THR A 550 -26.11 20.30 2.27
N ARG A 551 -25.35 19.26 1.91
CA ARG A 551 -25.36 18.67 0.57
C ARG A 551 -26.75 18.38 0.00
N ASN A 552 -27.71 17.95 0.82
CA ASN A 552 -29.06 17.59 0.39
C ASN A 552 -30.05 18.77 0.52
N GLY A 553 -29.55 19.98 0.75
CA GLY A 553 -30.35 21.20 0.86
C GLY A 553 -30.98 21.42 2.24
N ASN A 554 -30.66 20.61 3.25
CA ASN A 554 -31.19 20.78 4.59
C ASN A 554 -30.57 22.03 5.23
N ASP A 555 -31.42 22.91 5.75
CA ASP A 555 -30.98 24.09 6.49
C ASP A 555 -30.54 23.68 7.91
N VAL A 556 -29.26 23.89 8.21
CA VAL A 556 -28.64 23.61 9.52
C VAL A 556 -28.22 24.88 10.25
N THR A 557 -28.66 26.05 9.78
CA THR A 557 -28.28 27.37 10.32
C THR A 557 -28.56 27.46 11.82
N ALA A 558 -29.74 27.00 12.25
CA ALA A 558 -30.13 27.04 13.66
C ALA A 558 -29.26 26.16 14.59
N SER A 559 -28.62 25.12 14.04
CA SER A 559 -27.73 24.23 14.81
C SER A 559 -26.34 24.82 15.02
N PHE A 560 -25.96 25.85 14.25
CA PHE A 560 -24.62 26.44 14.24
C PHE A 560 -24.62 27.98 14.27
N PRO A 561 -25.28 28.61 15.26
CA PRO A 561 -25.35 30.07 15.34
C PRO A 561 -23.99 30.75 15.44
N GLU A 562 -22.98 30.10 16.03
CA GLU A 562 -21.62 30.62 16.11
C GLU A 562 -20.93 30.82 14.74
N LEU A 563 -21.31 30.02 13.73
CA LEU A 563 -20.74 30.15 12.39
C LEU A 563 -21.40 31.31 11.63
N VAL A 564 -22.67 31.59 11.92
CA VAL A 564 -23.45 32.66 11.26
C VAL A 564 -22.82 34.02 11.51
N ASP A 565 -22.48 34.32 12.77
CA ASP A 565 -21.89 35.61 13.13
C ASP A 565 -20.54 35.83 12.43
N ASP A 566 -19.68 34.81 12.45
CA ASP A 566 -18.36 34.88 11.83
C ASP A 566 -18.43 34.91 10.30
N LEU A 567 -19.41 34.23 9.67
CA LEU A 567 -19.62 34.28 8.23
C LEU A 567 -20.08 35.66 7.75
N ARG A 568 -20.88 36.37 8.55
CA ARG A 568 -21.27 37.77 8.26
C ARG A 568 -20.06 38.69 8.29
N VAL A 569 -19.22 38.52 9.30
CA VAL A 569 -17.99 39.31 9.44
C VAL A 569 -17.03 38.99 8.30
N ALA A 570 -16.87 37.71 7.94
CA ALA A 570 -16.00 37.27 6.85
C ALA A 570 -16.42 37.78 5.47
N ALA A 571 -17.69 38.17 5.29
CA ALA A 571 -18.20 38.71 4.03
C ALA A 571 -18.26 40.25 4.00
N ASP A 572 -17.90 40.98 5.07
CA ASP A 572 -18.03 42.43 5.14
C ASP A 572 -16.94 43.15 4.32
N THR A 573 -17.37 43.95 3.34
CA THR A 573 -16.47 44.73 2.46
C THR A 573 -16.31 46.19 2.91
N GLY A 574 -16.64 46.52 4.16
CA GLY A 574 -16.50 47.87 4.72
C GLY A 574 -17.73 48.78 4.55
N GLY A 575 -18.88 48.19 4.22
CA GLY A 575 -20.18 48.87 4.06
C GLY A 575 -21.38 47.99 4.46
N GLY A 576 -21.13 46.86 5.13
CA GLY A 576 -22.06 45.76 5.34
C GLY A 576 -21.59 44.49 4.60
N PRO A 577 -22.13 43.30 4.93
CA PRO A 577 -21.76 42.06 4.25
C PRO A 577 -22.01 42.20 2.75
N GLY A 578 -20.94 41.99 1.99
CA GLY A 578 -20.99 41.66 0.58
C GLY A 578 -21.66 40.31 0.38
N GLY A 579 -22.32 40.11 -0.76
CA GLY A 579 -22.99 38.85 -1.04
C GLY A 579 -21.95 37.76 -1.28
N ALA A 580 -22.03 36.60 -0.63
CA ALA A 580 -21.08 35.52 -0.84
C ALA A 580 -21.74 34.14 -0.83
N VAL A 581 -21.22 33.24 -1.67
CA VAL A 581 -21.55 31.80 -1.59
C VAL A 581 -20.26 31.01 -1.42
N LEU A 582 -20.14 30.35 -0.28
CA LEU A 582 -18.94 29.64 0.17
C LEU A 582 -19.20 28.14 0.24
N ASP A 583 -18.22 27.33 -0.17
CA ASP A 583 -18.24 25.88 -0.01
C ASP A 583 -17.20 25.44 1.02
N GLY A 584 -17.64 24.68 2.00
CA GLY A 584 -16.84 24.34 3.15
C GLY A 584 -17.39 23.16 3.94
N GLU A 585 -16.70 22.83 5.02
CA GLU A 585 -17.01 21.69 5.88
C GLU A 585 -17.06 22.12 7.35
N VAL A 586 -18.17 21.78 8.01
CA VAL A 586 -18.34 21.99 9.46
C VAL A 586 -17.69 20.81 10.19
N VAL A 587 -16.73 21.11 11.07
CA VAL A 587 -15.89 20.11 11.75
C VAL A 587 -15.86 20.38 13.25
N ALA A 588 -16.00 19.32 14.05
CA ALA A 588 -15.72 19.37 15.49
C ALA A 588 -14.30 18.86 15.75
N LEU A 589 -13.53 19.55 16.59
CA LEU A 589 -12.14 19.18 16.90
C LEU A 589 -12.00 18.58 18.31
N ASP A 590 -11.13 17.59 18.47
CA ASP A 590 -10.71 17.00 19.74
C ASP A 590 -9.77 17.92 20.56
N SER A 591 -9.41 17.52 21.78
CA SER A 591 -8.49 18.28 22.63
C SER A 591 -7.06 18.39 22.07
N LYS A 592 -6.76 17.69 20.98
CA LYS A 592 -5.49 17.73 20.23
C LYS A 592 -5.68 18.42 18.87
N ASN A 593 -6.78 19.14 18.65
CA ASN A 593 -7.14 19.82 17.40
C ASN A 593 -7.32 18.88 16.19
N ARG A 594 -7.74 17.64 16.40
CA ARG A 594 -8.02 16.69 15.30
C ARG A 594 -9.52 16.56 15.05
N PRO A 595 -9.97 16.37 13.80
CA PRO A 595 -11.38 16.12 13.50
C PRO A 595 -11.94 14.93 14.28
N ASP A 596 -13.10 15.12 14.91
CA ASP A 596 -13.84 14.07 15.62
C ASP A 596 -15.31 14.12 15.18
N PHE A 597 -15.62 13.33 14.16
CA PHE A 597 -16.98 13.23 13.62
C PHE A 597 -18.00 12.75 14.65
N SER A 598 -17.59 11.87 15.58
CA SER A 598 -18.49 11.41 16.65
C SER A 598 -18.89 12.53 17.61
N ARG A 599 -18.01 13.51 17.83
CA ARG A 599 -18.37 14.73 18.57
C ARG A 599 -19.28 15.64 17.78
N LEU A 600 -19.05 15.78 16.47
CA LEU A 600 -19.93 16.59 15.61
C LEU A 600 -21.38 16.07 15.60
N GLN A 601 -21.57 14.74 15.67
CA GLN A 601 -22.90 14.13 15.71
C GLN A 601 -23.79 14.65 16.85
N THR A 602 -23.23 15.15 17.96
CA THR A 602 -24.03 15.72 19.05
C THR A 602 -24.63 17.09 18.72
N ARG A 603 -24.22 17.72 17.62
CA ARG A 603 -24.74 19.00 17.12
C ARG A 603 -25.90 18.84 16.13
N LEU A 604 -26.00 17.68 15.47
CA LEU A 604 -26.87 17.51 14.31
C LEU A 604 -28.34 17.41 14.69
N GLY A 605 -29.18 18.20 14.02
CA GLY A 605 -30.62 18.21 14.24
C GLY A 605 -31.05 18.85 15.56
N VAL A 606 -30.13 19.48 16.29
CA VAL A 606 -30.44 20.24 17.51
C VAL A 606 -30.84 21.66 17.10
N THR A 607 -32.08 22.04 17.36
CA THR A 607 -32.64 23.36 16.97
C THR A 607 -33.19 24.16 18.14
N ASP A 608 -33.45 23.52 19.29
CA ASP A 608 -33.86 24.21 20.52
C ASP A 608 -32.70 25.07 21.07
N ALA A 609 -32.97 26.35 21.33
CA ALA A 609 -31.93 27.31 21.68
C ALA A 609 -31.12 26.92 22.94
N ARG A 610 -31.75 26.32 23.95
CA ARG A 610 -31.07 25.90 25.18
C ARG A 610 -30.22 24.66 24.93
N ALA A 611 -30.76 23.69 24.19
CA ALA A 611 -30.02 22.50 23.79
C ALA A 611 -28.83 22.85 22.86
N VAL A 612 -28.99 23.82 21.96
CA VAL A 612 -27.89 24.32 21.09
C VAL A 612 -26.77 24.95 21.93
N GLN A 613 -27.09 25.77 22.94
CA GLN A 613 -26.08 26.36 23.82
C GLN A 613 -25.29 25.28 24.58
N GLU A 614 -25.98 24.26 25.09
CA GLU A 614 -25.31 23.14 25.78
C GLU A 614 -24.44 22.33 24.82
N ALA A 615 -24.97 21.98 23.64
CA ALA A 615 -24.24 21.25 22.61
C ALA A 615 -23.02 22.03 22.11
N ARG A 616 -23.10 23.37 22.02
CA ARG A 616 -21.98 24.26 21.71
C ARG A 616 -20.85 24.20 22.71
N ARG A 617 -21.17 24.13 24.00
CA ARG A 617 -20.15 24.00 25.05
C ARG A 617 -19.44 22.65 25.00
N LEU A 618 -20.16 21.57 24.66
CA LEU A 618 -19.62 20.21 24.64
C LEU A 618 -18.87 19.86 23.34
N ALA A 619 -19.33 20.41 22.22
CA ALA A 619 -18.76 20.20 20.90
C ALA A 619 -18.65 21.54 20.14
N PRO A 620 -17.60 22.33 20.40
CA PRO A 620 -17.24 23.48 19.57
C PRO A 620 -16.98 23.03 18.13
N VAL A 621 -17.39 23.86 17.16
CA VAL A 621 -17.23 23.56 15.73
C VAL A 621 -16.50 24.68 15.01
N HIS A 622 -15.91 24.34 13.88
CA HIS A 622 -15.26 25.23 12.92
C HIS A 622 -15.86 25.01 11.54
N TYR A 623 -15.86 26.03 10.70
CA TYR A 623 -16.22 25.95 9.29
C TYR A 623 -14.98 26.18 8.43
N PHE A 624 -14.46 25.10 7.87
CA PHE A 624 -13.31 25.14 6.97
C PHE A 624 -13.78 25.38 5.54
N VAL A 625 -13.59 26.61 5.06
CA VAL A 625 -14.01 27.08 3.74
C VAL A 625 -12.90 26.82 2.74
N PHE A 626 -13.20 26.14 1.64
CA PHE A 626 -12.20 25.72 0.66
C PHE A 626 -12.52 26.10 -0.79
N ASP A 627 -13.66 26.75 -1.06
CA ASP A 627 -13.97 27.36 -2.36
C ASP A 627 -14.95 28.54 -2.21
N LEU A 628 -14.91 29.46 -3.17
CA LEU A 628 -15.77 30.65 -3.26
C LEU A 628 -16.49 30.63 -4.62
N LEU A 629 -17.80 30.47 -4.59
CA LEU A 629 -18.63 30.28 -5.78
C LEU A 629 -19.19 31.60 -6.33
N GLU A 630 -19.42 32.57 -5.44
CA GLU A 630 -19.95 33.88 -5.78
C GLU A 630 -19.43 34.93 -4.79
N ARG A 631 -19.11 36.12 -5.31
CA ARG A 631 -18.72 37.29 -4.53
C ARG A 631 -19.39 38.53 -5.11
N ASP A 632 -20.13 39.24 -4.28
CA ASP A 632 -20.84 40.49 -4.59
C ASP A 632 -21.69 40.41 -5.87
N GLY A 633 -22.31 39.24 -6.12
CA GLY A 633 -23.15 38.98 -7.30
C GLY A 633 -22.43 38.54 -8.54
N THR A 634 -21.11 38.45 -8.47
CA THR A 634 -20.28 37.94 -9.54
C THR A 634 -20.06 36.44 -9.34
N PRO A 635 -20.58 35.58 -10.24
CA PRO A 635 -20.28 34.16 -10.20
C PRO A 635 -18.81 33.92 -10.49
N LEU A 636 -18.19 33.10 -9.66
CA LEU A 636 -16.81 32.68 -9.80
C LEU A 636 -16.69 31.22 -10.20
N ALA A 637 -17.78 30.43 -10.18
CA ALA A 637 -17.77 29.00 -10.47
C ALA A 637 -17.09 28.62 -11.81
N ASP A 638 -17.23 29.45 -12.85
CA ASP A 638 -16.61 29.21 -14.17
C ASP A 638 -15.15 29.66 -14.27
N GLN A 639 -14.61 30.32 -13.23
CA GLN A 639 -13.19 30.71 -13.16
C GLN A 639 -12.32 29.51 -12.75
N PRO A 640 -11.02 29.50 -13.10
CA PRO A 640 -10.08 28.51 -12.58
C PRO A 640 -10.02 28.50 -11.05
N TYR A 641 -9.82 27.33 -10.45
CA TYR A 641 -9.77 27.16 -9.00
C TYR A 641 -8.71 28.06 -8.34
N SER A 642 -7.56 28.27 -8.99
CA SER A 642 -6.54 29.22 -8.51
C SER A 642 -7.08 30.65 -8.32
N ALA A 643 -7.89 31.15 -9.26
CA ALA A 643 -8.50 32.48 -9.15
C ALA A 643 -9.56 32.54 -8.04
N ARG A 644 -10.40 31.51 -7.93
CA ARG A 644 -11.41 31.41 -6.84
C ARG A 644 -10.75 31.35 -5.47
N ARG A 645 -9.63 30.61 -5.37
CA ARG A 645 -8.86 30.44 -4.14
C ARG A 645 -8.24 31.75 -3.67
N ILE A 646 -7.65 32.55 -4.58
CA ILE A 646 -7.13 33.88 -4.25
C ILE A 646 -8.26 34.78 -3.75
N ALA A 647 -9.40 34.80 -4.46
CA ALA A 647 -10.54 35.62 -4.06
C ALA A 647 -11.13 35.21 -2.69
N LEU A 648 -11.12 33.90 -2.37
CA LEU A 648 -11.50 33.38 -1.05
C LEU A 648 -10.56 33.86 0.05
N GLU A 649 -9.25 33.75 -0.17
CA GLU A 649 -8.24 34.18 0.79
C GLU A 649 -8.30 35.69 1.03
N GLU A 650 -8.50 36.50 -0.02
CA GLU A 650 -8.72 37.93 0.11
C GLU A 650 -9.99 38.27 0.91
N LEU A 651 -11.10 37.58 0.63
CA LEU A 651 -12.36 37.77 1.33
C LEU A 651 -12.20 37.54 2.84
N VAL A 652 -11.57 36.42 3.23
CA VAL A 652 -11.43 36.02 4.63
C VAL A 652 -10.27 36.75 5.36
N THR A 653 -9.21 37.14 4.65
CA THR A 653 -8.07 37.88 5.23
C THR A 653 -8.41 39.36 5.48
N ALA A 654 -9.17 39.99 4.59
CA ALA A 654 -9.58 41.40 4.72
C ALA A 654 -10.42 41.68 5.97
N THR A 655 -11.03 40.65 6.55
CA THR A 655 -11.97 40.74 7.68
C THR A 655 -11.37 40.30 9.02
N GLY A 656 -10.05 40.07 9.08
CA GLY A 656 -9.32 39.77 10.32
C GLY A 656 -9.35 38.28 10.74
N ALA A 657 -9.83 37.37 9.89
CA ALA A 657 -9.66 35.94 10.12
C ALA A 657 -8.27 35.49 9.63
N VAL A 658 -7.59 34.69 10.45
CA VAL A 658 -6.16 34.37 10.27
C VAL A 658 -5.97 33.30 9.20
N ALA A 659 -5.29 33.64 8.10
CA ALA A 659 -4.71 32.65 7.18
C ALA A 659 -3.56 31.92 7.91
N THR A 660 -3.68 30.60 8.05
CA THR A 660 -2.86 29.74 8.92
C THR A 660 -1.41 29.51 8.46
N SER A 661 -0.91 30.27 7.48
CA SER A 661 0.41 30.04 6.89
C SER A 661 1.58 30.33 7.84
N THR A 662 1.41 31.00 8.99
CA THR A 662 2.57 31.47 9.78
C THR A 662 2.35 31.72 11.28
N VAL A 663 1.36 31.11 11.96
CA VAL A 663 1.15 31.37 13.39
C VAL A 663 1.78 30.29 14.28
N PRO A 664 2.58 30.66 15.31
CA PRO A 664 3.07 29.71 16.32
C PRO A 664 1.91 29.00 17.01
N ALA A 665 2.10 27.74 17.40
CA ALA A 665 1.09 26.87 18.03
C ALA A 665 0.52 27.37 19.39
N SER A 666 0.81 28.62 19.81
CA SER A 666 0.34 29.19 21.08
C SER A 666 -0.78 30.24 20.93
N THR A 667 -1.31 30.49 19.74
CA THR A 667 -2.43 31.44 19.55
C THR A 667 -3.64 30.69 19.02
N VAL A 668 -4.69 30.57 19.84
CA VAL A 668 -5.97 29.98 19.44
C VAL A 668 -6.62 30.93 18.41
N PRO A 669 -7.02 30.46 17.21
CA PRO A 669 -7.75 31.29 16.26
C PRO A 669 -9.04 31.77 16.93
N THR A 670 -9.27 33.08 16.94
CA THR A 670 -10.49 33.68 17.52
C THR A 670 -11.73 33.51 16.65
N SER A 671 -11.57 33.15 15.36
CA SER A 671 -12.68 32.90 14.44
C SER A 671 -12.95 31.40 14.20
N THR A 672 -14.23 31.06 14.15
CA THR A 672 -14.76 29.74 13.81
C THR A 672 -14.80 29.50 12.30
N VAL A 673 -14.67 30.53 11.45
CA VAL A 673 -14.58 30.42 9.99
C VAL A 673 -13.12 30.50 9.57
N GLN A 674 -12.64 29.49 8.84
CA GLN A 674 -11.22 29.36 8.52
C GLN A 674 -11.02 28.91 7.08
N VAL A 675 -9.99 29.45 6.43
CA VAL A 675 -9.51 28.95 5.14
C VAL A 675 -8.32 28.04 5.42
N PRO A 676 -8.43 26.71 5.22
CA PRO A 676 -7.33 25.80 5.46
C PRO A 676 -6.23 26.04 4.42
N PRO A 677 -4.95 25.81 4.77
CA PRO A 677 -3.85 26.03 3.84
C PRO A 677 -3.95 25.06 2.66
N SER A 678 -3.57 25.55 1.48
CA SER A 678 -3.32 24.69 0.32
C SER A 678 -1.82 24.48 0.17
N PHE A 679 -1.43 23.27 -0.21
CA PHE A 679 -0.03 22.86 -0.33
C PHE A 679 0.28 22.59 -1.80
N SER A 680 1.33 23.22 -2.30
CA SER A 680 1.96 22.88 -3.58
C SER A 680 3.14 21.93 -3.34
N GLY A 681 3.48 21.11 -4.34
CA GLY A 681 4.63 20.20 -4.30
C GLY A 681 4.27 18.71 -4.34
N ASP A 682 5.02 17.88 -3.63
CA ASP A 682 4.85 16.42 -3.68
C ASP A 682 3.60 15.95 -2.89
N ALA A 683 2.62 15.42 -3.61
CA ALA A 683 1.39 14.84 -3.08
C ALA A 683 1.65 13.78 -1.98
N GLN A 684 2.73 13.01 -2.12
CA GLN A 684 3.07 11.94 -1.19
C GLN A 684 3.51 12.51 0.17
N THR A 685 4.29 13.59 0.17
CA THR A 685 4.68 14.33 1.37
C THR A 685 3.47 14.95 2.08
N VAL A 686 2.53 15.54 1.32
CA VAL A 686 1.30 16.11 1.90
C VAL A 686 0.41 15.00 2.49
N LEU A 687 0.30 13.85 1.81
CA LEU A 687 -0.44 12.70 2.32
C LEU A 687 0.19 12.16 3.61
N ALA A 688 1.51 11.97 3.65
CA ALA A 688 2.21 11.52 4.84
C ALA A 688 2.03 12.49 6.03
N THR A 689 2.02 13.80 5.76
CA THR A 689 1.73 14.83 6.77
C THR A 689 0.31 14.70 7.30
N SER A 690 -0.68 14.51 6.42
CA SER A 690 -2.08 14.30 6.83
C SER A 690 -2.25 13.06 7.72
N LEU A 691 -1.45 12.01 7.50
CA LEU A 691 -1.43 10.80 8.34
C LEU A 691 -0.85 11.08 9.74
N GLN A 692 0.25 11.83 9.81
CA GLN A 692 0.87 12.22 11.10
C GLN A 692 -0.06 13.09 11.95
N LEU A 693 -0.85 13.95 11.30
CA LEU A 693 -1.86 14.80 11.95
C LEU A 693 -3.15 14.04 12.29
N GLY A 694 -3.29 12.78 11.86
CA GLY A 694 -4.48 11.97 12.10
C GLY A 694 -5.73 12.47 11.35
N LEU A 695 -5.54 13.04 10.16
CA LEU A 695 -6.60 13.53 9.27
C LEU A 695 -7.08 12.39 8.34
N GLU A 696 -8.24 12.55 7.67
CA GLU A 696 -8.82 11.47 6.85
C GLU A 696 -8.02 11.19 5.57
N GLY A 697 -7.30 12.20 5.08
CA GLY A 697 -6.52 12.13 3.85
C GLY A 697 -6.31 13.51 3.25
N LEU A 698 -6.30 13.58 1.92
CA LEU A 698 -6.18 14.83 1.17
C LEU A 698 -7.19 14.92 0.02
N ILE A 699 -7.49 16.14 -0.38
CA ILE A 699 -8.18 16.46 -1.62
C ILE A 699 -7.17 17.10 -2.57
N ALA A 700 -6.89 16.45 -3.69
CA ALA A 700 -6.13 17.06 -4.77
C ALA A 700 -7.08 17.83 -5.69
N LYS A 701 -6.78 19.10 -5.94
CA LYS A 701 -7.57 19.99 -6.81
C LYS A 701 -6.68 20.47 -7.96
N ALA A 702 -7.15 20.28 -9.19
CA ALA A 702 -6.46 20.81 -10.35
C ALA A 702 -6.60 22.35 -10.37
N THR A 703 -5.49 23.08 -10.39
CA THR A 703 -5.47 24.54 -10.25
C THR A 703 -6.26 25.25 -11.35
N GLY A 704 -6.25 24.69 -12.57
CA GLY A 704 -7.00 25.17 -13.73
C GLY A 704 -8.50 24.81 -13.78
N SER A 705 -9.03 24.06 -12.80
CA SER A 705 -10.38 23.51 -12.90
C SER A 705 -11.51 24.49 -12.52
N THR A 706 -12.63 24.42 -13.23
CA THR A 706 -13.87 25.13 -12.89
C THR A 706 -14.68 24.34 -11.84
N TYR A 707 -15.60 25.03 -11.17
CA TYR A 707 -16.49 24.42 -10.20
C TYR A 707 -17.74 23.84 -10.87
N SER A 708 -17.86 22.51 -10.87
CA SER A 708 -18.97 21.80 -11.49
C SER A 708 -20.11 21.54 -10.49
N SER A 709 -20.98 22.54 -10.31
CA SER A 709 -22.12 22.48 -9.38
C SER A 709 -22.94 21.19 -9.52
N GLY A 710 -23.06 20.43 -8.42
CA GLY A 710 -23.83 19.18 -8.33
C GLY A 710 -23.29 17.98 -9.11
N ARG A 711 -22.17 18.13 -9.82
CA ARG A 711 -21.57 17.06 -10.65
C ARG A 711 -20.31 16.52 -10.02
N ARG A 712 -20.00 15.27 -10.34
CA ARG A 712 -18.69 14.67 -10.02
C ARG A 712 -17.65 15.15 -11.01
N SER A 713 -16.46 15.45 -10.52
CA SER A 713 -15.35 15.94 -11.32
C SER A 713 -14.11 15.10 -11.14
N ASP A 714 -13.38 14.91 -12.24
CA ASP A 714 -12.07 14.26 -12.25
C ASP A 714 -10.95 15.17 -11.75
N HIS A 715 -11.25 16.48 -11.63
CA HIS A 715 -10.31 17.51 -11.22
C HIS A 715 -10.28 17.73 -9.70
N TRP A 716 -11.16 17.07 -8.95
CA TRP A 716 -11.14 17.01 -7.49
C TRP A 716 -11.05 15.55 -7.07
N VAL A 717 -9.91 15.14 -6.55
CA VAL A 717 -9.61 13.73 -6.22
C VAL A 717 -9.47 13.60 -4.71
N LYS A 718 -10.37 12.86 -4.07
CA LYS A 718 -10.27 12.53 -2.64
C LYS A 718 -9.40 11.28 -2.47
N ILE A 719 -8.31 11.42 -1.75
CA ILE A 719 -7.34 10.35 -1.45
C ILE A 719 -7.39 10.13 0.06
N LYS A 720 -7.89 8.96 0.48
CA LYS A 720 -8.08 8.61 1.90
C LYS A 720 -7.01 7.66 2.38
N HIS A 721 -6.66 7.70 3.67
CA HIS A 721 -5.79 6.71 4.31
C HIS A 721 -6.45 5.35 4.48
N VAL A 722 -7.76 5.36 4.76
CA VAL A 722 -8.56 4.17 5.04
C VAL A 722 -9.78 4.13 4.10
N LYS A 723 -10.17 2.94 3.64
CA LYS A 723 -11.35 2.79 2.79
C LYS A 723 -12.60 2.88 3.68
N ALA A 724 -13.52 3.75 3.30
CA ALA A 724 -14.81 3.90 3.97
C ALA A 724 -15.93 3.79 2.95
N GLN A 725 -17.00 3.10 3.31
CA GLN A 725 -18.17 2.86 2.49
C GLN A 725 -19.42 3.30 3.24
N GLU A 726 -20.27 4.06 2.57
CA GLU A 726 -21.62 4.34 3.05
C GLU A 726 -22.51 3.13 2.81
N VAL A 727 -23.32 2.76 3.79
CA VAL A 727 -24.08 1.51 3.75
C VAL A 727 -25.49 1.74 4.25
N VAL A 728 -26.45 1.03 3.66
CA VAL A 728 -27.85 1.02 4.10
C VAL A 728 -28.04 -0.14 5.06
N ILE A 729 -28.63 0.13 6.23
CA ILE A 729 -28.96 -0.90 7.22
C ILE A 729 -30.27 -1.57 6.81
N GLY A 730 -30.25 -2.89 6.63
CA GLY A 730 -31.44 -3.70 6.29
C GLY A 730 -31.73 -4.82 7.31
N GLY A 731 -30.85 -5.02 8.29
CA GLY A 731 -31.11 -5.95 9.39
C GLY A 731 -30.08 -5.83 10.51
N TRP A 732 -30.31 -6.55 11.59
CA TRP A 732 -29.36 -6.69 12.69
C TRP A 732 -29.47 -8.07 13.33
N ARG A 733 -28.42 -8.49 14.05
CA ARG A 733 -28.38 -9.76 14.78
C ARG A 733 -28.32 -9.53 16.28
N PRO A 734 -29.01 -10.34 17.11
CA PRO A 734 -28.94 -10.24 18.57
C PRO A 734 -27.53 -10.29 19.13
N GLY A 735 -27.29 -9.54 20.21
CA GLY A 735 -26.01 -9.55 20.92
C GLY A 735 -25.97 -10.66 21.97
N ASN A 736 -24.77 -11.15 22.29
CA ASN A 736 -24.54 -12.09 23.38
C ASN A 736 -23.91 -11.37 24.59
N GLY A 737 -24.09 -11.91 25.80
CA GLY A 737 -23.47 -11.40 27.04
C GLY A 737 -23.89 -9.96 27.36
N HIS A 738 -22.92 -9.07 27.57
CA HIS A 738 -23.16 -7.64 27.89
C HIS A 738 -23.93 -6.87 26.79
N ARG A 739 -24.02 -7.40 25.56
CA ARG A 739 -24.83 -6.80 24.48
C ARG A 739 -26.22 -7.43 24.33
N GLY A 740 -26.65 -8.30 25.25
CA GLY A 740 -27.92 -9.03 25.16
C GLY A 740 -29.17 -8.14 25.07
N SER A 741 -29.11 -6.91 25.61
CA SER A 741 -30.20 -5.93 25.54
C SER A 741 -30.15 -5.01 24.31
N THR A 742 -29.15 -5.16 23.42
CA THR A 742 -28.98 -4.34 22.21
C THR A 742 -28.87 -5.22 20.95
N PHE A 743 -27.78 -5.13 20.18
CA PHE A 743 -27.50 -5.98 19.02
C PHE A 743 -26.01 -6.34 18.96
N GLY A 744 -25.69 -7.48 18.36
CA GLY A 744 -24.33 -7.97 18.17
C GLY A 744 -23.68 -7.40 16.91
N SER A 745 -24.45 -7.27 15.83
CA SER A 745 -23.97 -6.74 14.55
C SER A 745 -25.10 -6.19 13.68
N LEU A 746 -24.78 -5.26 12.79
CA LEU A 746 -25.65 -4.81 11.70
C LEU A 746 -25.42 -5.64 10.43
N LEU A 747 -26.49 -5.85 9.68
CA LEU A 747 -26.49 -6.38 8.31
C LEU A 747 -26.73 -5.19 7.38
N VAL A 748 -25.83 -5.01 6.41
CA VAL A 748 -25.80 -3.82 5.58
C VAL A 748 -25.64 -4.13 4.10
N GLY A 749 -26.06 -3.20 3.25
CA GLY A 749 -26.05 -3.36 1.80
C GLY A 749 -25.96 -2.06 1.03
N ILE A 750 -25.78 -2.18 -0.28
CA ILE A 750 -25.75 -1.06 -1.23
C ILE A 750 -26.99 -1.21 -2.14
N PRO A 751 -27.75 -0.14 -2.39
CA PRO A 751 -28.85 -0.17 -3.34
C PRO A 751 -28.39 -0.55 -4.75
N GLU A 752 -29.17 -1.38 -5.46
CA GLU A 752 -28.98 -1.61 -6.89
C GLU A 752 -29.94 -0.72 -7.71
N PRO A 753 -29.51 -0.20 -8.88
CA PRO A 753 -30.42 0.50 -9.77
C PRO A 753 -31.49 -0.48 -10.29
N GLY A 754 -32.75 -0.22 -9.96
CA GLY A 754 -33.88 -1.09 -10.31
C GLY A 754 -34.10 -1.23 -11.83
N ARG A 755 -34.69 -2.35 -12.24
CA ARG A 755 -35.20 -2.52 -13.62
C ARG A 755 -36.40 -1.59 -13.85
N PRO A 756 -36.65 -1.13 -15.09
CA PRO A 756 -37.84 -0.34 -15.40
C PRO A 756 -39.12 -1.08 -14.97
N GLY A 757 -39.86 -0.52 -14.02
CA GLY A 757 -41.10 -1.09 -13.47
C GLY A 757 -40.98 -1.74 -12.08
N GLU A 758 -39.78 -1.82 -11.50
CA GLU A 758 -39.58 -2.23 -10.10
C GLU A 758 -39.47 -1.01 -9.17
N ASP A 759 -39.86 -1.17 -7.91
CA ASP A 759 -39.74 -0.12 -6.89
C ASP A 759 -38.25 0.20 -6.66
N PRO A 760 -37.78 1.44 -6.91
CA PRO A 760 -36.38 1.84 -6.77
C PRO A 760 -35.80 1.62 -5.36
N ALA A 761 -36.66 1.44 -4.35
CA ALA A 761 -36.27 1.26 -2.95
C ALA A 761 -36.13 -0.21 -2.51
N GLY A 762 -36.37 -1.19 -3.42
CA GLY A 762 -36.74 -2.54 -2.99
C GLY A 762 -35.62 -3.53 -2.64
N ARG A 763 -34.43 -3.48 -3.27
CA ARG A 763 -33.40 -4.51 -3.10
C ARG A 763 -32.02 -3.94 -2.83
N LEU A 764 -31.42 -4.42 -1.75
CA LEU A 764 -30.05 -4.12 -1.36
C LEU A 764 -29.13 -5.27 -1.74
N ARG A 765 -28.04 -5.00 -2.47
CA ARG A 765 -26.96 -5.99 -2.58
C ARG A 765 -26.28 -6.12 -1.23
N TYR A 766 -26.25 -7.34 -0.67
CA TYR A 766 -25.65 -7.58 0.63
C TYR A 766 -24.16 -7.21 0.63
N ALA A 767 -23.79 -6.23 1.45
CA ALA A 767 -22.43 -5.72 1.57
C ALA A 767 -21.72 -6.26 2.81
N GLY A 768 -22.39 -7.03 3.68
CA GLY A 768 -21.75 -7.74 4.78
C GLY A 768 -22.29 -7.41 6.16
N ARG A 769 -21.60 -7.95 7.17
CA ARG A 769 -21.96 -7.85 8.59
C ARG A 769 -20.95 -6.99 9.35
N ILE A 770 -21.44 -6.03 10.13
CA ILE A 770 -20.63 -5.11 10.93
C ILE A 770 -20.84 -5.39 12.42
N GLY A 771 -19.84 -5.95 13.11
CA GLY A 771 -19.92 -6.30 14.54
C GLY A 771 -19.06 -5.44 15.48
N THR A 772 -18.19 -4.60 14.93
CA THR A 772 -17.20 -3.78 15.65
C THR A 772 -17.41 -2.29 15.34
N GLY A 773 -16.77 -1.40 16.12
CA GLY A 773 -16.84 0.06 15.90
C GLY A 773 -17.95 0.79 16.66
N PHE A 774 -18.81 0.07 17.38
CA PHE A 774 -19.90 0.67 18.15
C PHE A 774 -19.46 1.14 19.54
N ARG A 775 -19.88 2.35 19.94
CA ARG A 775 -19.86 2.78 21.36
C ARG A 775 -21.18 2.39 22.03
N ASP A 776 -21.20 2.27 23.36
CA ASP A 776 -22.40 1.82 24.11
C ASP A 776 -23.63 2.72 23.86
N ARG A 777 -23.40 4.03 23.71
CA ARG A 777 -24.44 4.99 23.34
C ARG A 777 -24.99 4.74 21.94
N ASP A 778 -24.13 4.40 20.99
CA ASP A 778 -24.51 4.17 19.59
C ASP A 778 -25.39 2.92 19.47
N LEU A 779 -25.02 1.84 20.18
CA LEU A 779 -25.82 0.62 20.27
C LEU A 779 -27.24 0.92 20.74
N THR A 780 -27.38 1.75 21.78
CA THR A 780 -28.69 2.11 22.35
C THR A 780 -29.53 2.96 21.38
N ILE A 781 -28.92 3.97 20.76
CA ILE A 781 -29.62 4.88 19.83
C ILE A 781 -30.05 4.13 18.56
N LEU A 782 -29.13 3.35 17.98
CA LEU A 782 -29.41 2.55 16.78
C LEU A 782 -30.49 1.52 17.08
N ARG A 783 -30.41 0.82 18.22
CA ARG A 783 -31.40 -0.18 18.59
C ARG A 783 -32.82 0.40 18.60
N ARG A 784 -33.03 1.53 19.27
CA ARG A 784 -34.34 2.20 19.32
C ARG A 784 -34.85 2.58 17.93
N ARG A 785 -34.00 3.14 17.06
CA ARG A 785 -34.40 3.50 15.68
C ARG A 785 -34.72 2.28 14.83
N LEU A 786 -34.01 1.18 15.02
CA LEU A 786 -34.24 -0.07 14.30
C LEU A 786 -35.55 -0.74 14.74
N ASP A 787 -35.91 -0.65 16.02
CA ASP A 787 -37.17 -1.18 16.55
C ASP A 787 -38.41 -0.45 15.97
N GLU A 788 -38.25 0.80 15.52
CA GLU A 788 -39.31 1.60 14.86
C GLU A 788 -39.46 1.27 13.35
N LEU A 789 -38.59 0.43 12.79
CA LEU A 789 -38.52 0.14 11.35
C LEU A 789 -38.65 -1.37 11.03
N PRO A 790 -39.65 -2.12 11.56
CA PRO A 790 -39.73 -3.55 11.32
C PRO A 790 -40.01 -3.86 9.83
N ALA A 791 -39.35 -4.90 9.31
CA ALA A 791 -39.64 -5.48 8.00
C ALA A 791 -40.01 -6.97 8.14
N THR A 792 -41.01 -7.42 7.38
CA THR A 792 -41.46 -8.82 7.37
C THR A 792 -40.66 -9.72 6.42
N ALA A 793 -39.86 -9.12 5.54
CA ALA A 793 -39.04 -9.82 4.55
C ALA A 793 -37.59 -9.32 4.58
N ASN A 794 -36.66 -10.19 4.17
CA ASN A 794 -35.26 -9.84 3.97
C ASN A 794 -35.12 -8.81 2.83
N PRO A 795 -34.54 -7.62 3.08
CA PRO A 795 -34.35 -6.59 2.04
C PRO A 795 -33.11 -6.82 1.17
N PHE A 796 -32.31 -7.86 1.44
CA PHE A 796 -31.04 -8.11 0.77
C PHE A 796 -31.08 -9.27 -0.22
N ASP A 797 -30.24 -9.15 -1.25
CA ASP A 797 -29.88 -10.24 -2.15
C ASP A 797 -28.64 -11.00 -1.66
N ASP A 798 -28.69 -12.34 -1.78
CA ASP A 798 -27.55 -13.25 -1.54
C ASP A 798 -26.91 -13.12 -0.14
N VAL A 799 -27.76 -13.07 0.90
CA VAL A 799 -27.31 -13.13 2.30
C VAL A 799 -26.91 -14.57 2.65
N PRO A 800 -25.69 -14.79 3.19
CA PRO A 800 -25.28 -16.10 3.65
C PRO A 800 -26.22 -16.68 4.70
N PRO A 801 -26.52 -17.99 4.69
CA PRO A 801 -27.38 -18.63 5.68
C PRO A 801 -26.94 -18.35 7.13
N GLU A 802 -25.63 -18.30 7.39
CA GLU A 802 -25.06 -18.02 8.72
C GLU A 802 -25.32 -16.60 9.23
N ASP A 803 -25.53 -15.65 8.32
CA ASP A 803 -25.86 -14.25 8.63
C ASP A 803 -27.37 -14.01 8.68
N ALA A 804 -28.16 -14.86 8.03
CA ALA A 804 -29.62 -14.80 8.02
C ALA A 804 -30.30 -15.54 9.19
N ALA A 805 -29.67 -16.57 9.76
CA ALA A 805 -30.31 -17.53 10.66
C ALA A 805 -31.00 -16.93 11.91
N ASP A 806 -30.48 -15.82 12.45
CA ASP A 806 -30.99 -15.09 13.63
C ASP A 806 -31.16 -13.59 13.35
N ALA A 807 -31.24 -13.21 12.08
CA ALA A 807 -31.39 -11.83 11.66
C ALA A 807 -32.79 -11.29 11.96
N VAL A 808 -32.86 -10.07 12.48
CA VAL A 808 -34.07 -9.27 12.54
C VAL A 808 -34.02 -8.25 11.41
N TRP A 809 -34.96 -8.34 10.48
CA TRP A 809 -35.02 -7.49 9.29
C TRP A 809 -35.68 -6.15 9.60
N VAL A 810 -35.13 -5.09 9.00
CA VAL A 810 -35.66 -3.73 9.14
C VAL A 810 -35.86 -3.08 7.77
N GLN A 811 -36.72 -2.08 7.71
CA GLN A 811 -36.89 -1.26 6.52
C GLN A 811 -35.57 -0.54 6.19
N PRO A 812 -35.12 -0.55 4.92
CA PRO A 812 -33.82 -0.01 4.52
C PRO A 812 -33.81 1.53 4.44
N ALA A 813 -34.08 2.19 5.58
CA ALA A 813 -34.24 3.65 5.66
C ALA A 813 -33.04 4.37 6.28
N LEU A 814 -32.18 3.65 7.02
CA LEU A 814 -31.05 4.24 7.74
C LEU A 814 -29.75 4.04 6.97
N VAL A 815 -29.05 5.13 6.69
CA VAL A 815 -27.70 5.13 6.13
C VAL A 815 -26.68 5.33 7.25
N GLY A 816 -25.59 4.58 7.18
CA GLY A 816 -24.41 4.84 7.98
C GLY A 816 -23.14 4.67 7.17
N GLU A 817 -22.01 4.72 7.86
CA GLU A 817 -20.70 4.59 7.26
C GLU A 817 -19.89 3.51 7.98
N ALA A 818 -19.18 2.71 7.18
CA ALA A 818 -18.32 1.64 7.63
C ALA A 818 -16.91 1.85 7.08
N GLU A 819 -15.91 1.79 7.95
CA GLU A 819 -14.53 1.62 7.55
C GLU A 819 -14.27 0.15 7.23
N PHE A 820 -13.49 -0.16 6.21
CA PHE A 820 -13.23 -1.54 5.80
C PHE A 820 -11.86 -1.68 5.12
N ALA A 821 -11.33 -2.91 5.09
CA ALA A 821 -10.01 -3.16 4.50
C ALA A 821 -10.05 -3.18 2.96
N GLU A 822 -11.03 -3.91 2.41
CA GLU A 822 -11.20 -4.06 0.96
C GLU A 822 -12.58 -4.64 0.61
N TRP A 823 -12.96 -4.49 -0.66
CA TRP A 823 -14.11 -5.18 -1.22
C TRP A 823 -13.71 -6.60 -1.60
N THR A 824 -14.44 -7.60 -1.14
CA THR A 824 -14.28 -8.98 -1.63
C THR A 824 -14.73 -9.08 -3.10
N PRO A 825 -14.29 -10.11 -3.84
CA PRO A 825 -14.77 -10.38 -5.20
C PRO A 825 -16.30 -10.53 -5.28
N SER A 826 -16.93 -11.05 -4.22
CA SER A 826 -18.39 -11.16 -4.09
C SER A 826 -19.11 -9.83 -3.86
N GLY A 827 -18.38 -8.72 -3.68
CA GLY A 827 -18.94 -7.39 -3.43
C GLY A 827 -19.31 -7.14 -1.98
N ARG A 828 -18.63 -7.78 -1.03
CA ARG A 828 -18.82 -7.60 0.42
C ARG A 828 -17.66 -6.82 1.05
N LEU A 829 -17.92 -6.12 2.14
CA LEU A 829 -16.93 -5.40 2.93
C LEU A 829 -16.12 -6.41 3.75
N ARG A 830 -14.79 -6.39 3.61
CA ARG A 830 -13.88 -7.19 4.44
C ARG A 830 -13.44 -6.41 5.67
N HIS A 831 -13.58 -7.03 6.85
CA HIS A 831 -13.31 -6.43 8.16
C HIS A 831 -14.00 -5.07 8.41
N PRO A 832 -15.32 -4.95 8.17
CA PRO A 832 -15.98 -3.67 8.34
C PRO A 832 -16.12 -3.30 9.83
N SER A 833 -15.87 -2.03 10.14
CA SER A 833 -16.07 -1.41 11.45
C SER A 833 -16.98 -0.20 11.33
N TRP A 834 -17.96 -0.08 12.22
CA TRP A 834 -18.94 1.00 12.21
C TRP A 834 -18.29 2.36 12.53
N ARG A 835 -18.61 3.40 11.76
CA ARG A 835 -18.18 4.79 12.03
C ARG A 835 -19.31 5.68 12.55
N GLY A 836 -20.55 5.46 12.13
CA GLY A 836 -21.70 6.26 12.56
C GLY A 836 -22.85 6.29 11.57
N LEU A 837 -23.96 6.91 11.99
CA LEU A 837 -25.09 7.20 11.10
C LEU A 837 -24.79 8.42 10.22
N ARG A 838 -25.35 8.42 9.01
CA ARG A 838 -25.29 9.51 8.03
C ARG A 838 -26.69 10.08 7.81
N PRO A 839 -27.24 10.86 8.76
CA PRO A 839 -28.59 11.44 8.62
C PRO A 839 -28.67 12.47 7.50
N ASP A 840 -27.53 12.93 6.99
CA ASP A 840 -27.39 13.77 5.82
C ASP A 840 -27.59 13.03 4.50
N LYS A 841 -27.79 11.70 4.52
CA LYS A 841 -27.92 10.85 3.34
C LYS A 841 -29.18 10.02 3.35
N THR A 842 -29.75 9.83 2.17
CA THR A 842 -30.82 8.88 1.92
C THR A 842 -30.24 7.59 1.35
N PRO A 843 -30.95 6.44 1.45
CA PRO A 843 -30.50 5.19 0.84
C PRO A 843 -30.12 5.34 -0.64
N LEU A 844 -30.85 6.15 -1.40
CA LEU A 844 -30.59 6.40 -2.83
C LEU A 844 -29.26 7.13 -3.10
N ASP A 845 -28.69 7.82 -2.10
CA ASP A 845 -27.40 8.49 -2.21
C ASP A 845 -26.21 7.51 -2.07
N VAL A 846 -26.48 6.28 -1.61
CA VAL A 846 -25.47 5.27 -1.33
C VAL A 846 -25.08 4.57 -2.63
N VAL A 847 -23.83 4.75 -3.02
CA VAL A 847 -23.21 4.05 -4.15
C VAL A 847 -21.96 3.34 -3.68
N ARG A 848 -21.55 2.29 -4.41
CA ARG A 848 -20.26 1.63 -4.15
C ARG A 848 -19.12 2.61 -4.41
N GLU A 849 -18.37 2.95 -3.37
CA GLU A 849 -17.17 3.79 -3.49
C GLU A 849 -16.05 2.97 -4.16
N GLY A 850 -15.47 3.53 -5.24
CA GLY A 850 -14.37 2.90 -6.00
C GLY A 850 -14.75 2.31 -7.36
N THR A 851 -16.04 2.27 -7.73
CA THR A 851 -16.49 2.00 -9.10
C THR A 851 -16.81 3.32 -9.81
N ALA A 852 -16.29 3.53 -11.02
CA ALA A 852 -16.78 4.63 -11.86
C ALA A 852 -18.29 4.42 -12.09
N PRO A 853 -19.13 5.47 -12.00
CA PRO A 853 -20.54 5.31 -12.31
C PRO A 853 -20.69 4.86 -13.79
N PRO A 854 -21.73 4.07 -14.10
CA PRO A 854 -22.03 3.68 -15.47
C PRO A 854 -22.28 4.88 -16.39
#